data_AF-A0A1J4XV48-F1
#
_entry.id   AF-A0A1J4XV48-F1
#
_cell.length_a   1.000
_cell.length_b   1.000
_cell.length_c   1.000
_cell.angle_alpha   90.00
_cell.angle_beta   90.00
_cell.angle_gamma   90.00
#
_symmetry.space_group_name_H-M   'P 1'
#
loop_
_entity.id
_entity.type
_entity.pdbx_description
1 polymer ?
#
loop_
_entity_poly.entity_id
_entity_poly.type
_entity_poly.pdbx_seq_one_letter_code
_entity_poly.pdbx_strand_id
1 'polypeptide(L)'
;MNKHQTVLLGSLAITLVVFFAGIGLNYVFDFYRLEEVTRVVGMQQLATDSYLLHDQANIAYGLDRCTLLGDRVTELRKSTQKVGIDLQNYGVLSYFKKQDFDYLRRQYYLLELQLYALVQEYDAQCSNVYTPILFFFDESPISQRQGFVLEDVTRAFDDAVVLSFDLEYTGERILTELAGQFNITEAPAMVIGGQLHTGITYLGEINRSIRDHRYQVDPYASVDFSMVPVASGLGLLTVESLYAPLLNESLPPVAAGDIRLVLGRLRGDPDMICSALAYYDQASINATTEEQAILLEAIASIGCGRSRRAFLFEAADRWDALNVSWRAVIDKRIAYGLPLGFDVDLQPIAPVVAVPKDPHELLIGQTALLLVENDTLLSQADRVSRDWLSGQLYQAPDSTNRTLTTFSERLSWTPEELHPDIGWHEGARINDLKAELPLRHVIGTGTLVVRSNGKWYAPNEQGVFMFEVPIDKVSYPTAFFLTPDVAVLPDTHGVNMLVEQAIRDHADVVVGCCDHPGKVQAAAYLGERNISVICLTDLYVPDAIGHNLPLVGSPPFARTPEGIEVGDRPLSIAVYEPLVVMNASDEQYALWYYKTPARYFRSIEQFVDLNATYVTIHTFAGMDEVVAMADATGAQVIAVRVFSSNDYEQVKAFLDESPSHQAVLFHSASYPFGQKIFREYPGQTTFDDPNILVVS
;
A
#
# COMPACT_ATOMS: atom_id res chain seq x y z
N MET A 1 100.58 5.96 -20.51
CA MET A 1 99.21 6.27 -20.96
C MET A 1 99.26 7.43 -21.93
N ASN A 2 98.72 7.25 -23.13
CA ASN A 2 98.62 8.32 -24.13
C ASN A 2 97.64 9.38 -23.63
N LYS A 3 97.84 10.67 -23.93
CA LYS A 3 97.04 11.79 -23.37
C LYS A 3 95.52 11.60 -23.58
N HIS A 4 95.15 10.91 -24.66
CA HIS A 4 93.77 10.51 -24.96
C HIS A 4 93.18 9.45 -24.02
N GLN A 5 93.98 8.52 -23.50
CA GLN A 5 93.51 7.49 -22.57
C GLN A 5 93.17 8.08 -21.20
N THR A 6 93.94 9.08 -20.75
CA THR A 6 93.69 9.76 -19.46
C THR A 6 92.40 10.58 -19.52
N VAL A 7 92.11 11.22 -20.65
CA VAL A 7 90.85 11.96 -20.85
C VAL A 7 89.65 11.00 -20.90
N LEU A 8 89.76 9.88 -21.62
CA LEU A 8 88.68 8.88 -21.68
C LEU A 8 88.37 8.24 -20.33
N LEU A 9 89.40 7.90 -19.54
CA LEU A 9 89.22 7.38 -18.18
C LEU A 9 88.62 8.43 -17.24
N GLY A 10 89.05 9.70 -17.35
CA GLY A 10 88.48 10.80 -16.58
C GLY A 10 86.99 11.01 -16.89
N SER A 11 86.62 11.03 -18.17
CA SER A 11 85.22 11.18 -18.59
C SER A 11 84.37 9.98 -18.16
N LEU A 12 84.87 8.75 -18.29
CA LEU A 12 84.15 7.55 -17.84
C LEU A 12 83.92 7.55 -16.32
N ALA A 13 84.91 7.95 -15.54
CA ALA A 13 84.79 8.06 -14.09
C ALA A 13 83.73 9.11 -13.69
N ILE A 14 83.72 10.27 -14.34
CA ILE A 14 82.70 11.31 -14.10
C ILE A 14 81.32 10.81 -14.49
N THR A 15 81.17 10.17 -15.65
CA THR A 15 79.87 9.60 -16.09
C THR A 15 79.37 8.54 -15.12
N LEU A 16 80.24 7.66 -14.62
CA LEU A 16 79.85 6.67 -13.60
C LEU A 16 79.42 7.34 -12.30
N VAL A 17 80.14 8.38 -11.84
CA VAL A 17 79.76 9.13 -10.63
C VAL A 17 78.40 9.79 -10.81
N VAL A 18 78.15 10.45 -11.93
CA VAL A 18 76.84 11.09 -12.22
C VAL A 18 75.73 10.03 -12.33
N PHE A 19 76.00 8.90 -12.96
CA PHE A 19 75.05 7.79 -13.10
C PHE A 19 74.69 7.18 -11.73
N PHE A 20 75.68 6.85 -10.91
CA PHE A 20 75.45 6.31 -9.57
C PHE A 20 74.84 7.34 -8.63
N ALA A 21 75.19 8.62 -8.75
CA ALA A 21 74.52 9.70 -8.01
C ALA A 21 73.05 9.81 -8.41
N GLY A 22 72.73 9.71 -9.71
CA GLY A 22 71.35 9.66 -10.21
C GLY A 22 70.56 8.47 -9.67
N ILE A 23 71.15 7.27 -9.68
CA ILE A 23 70.54 6.07 -9.09
C ILE A 23 70.32 6.23 -7.58
N GLY A 24 71.32 6.73 -6.85
CA GLY A 24 71.22 6.93 -5.41
C GLY A 24 70.15 7.95 -5.04
N LEU A 25 70.04 9.04 -5.80
CA LEU A 25 69.04 10.08 -5.58
C LEU A 25 67.62 9.57 -5.89
N ASN A 26 67.46 8.78 -6.96
CA ASN A 26 66.19 8.11 -7.26
C ASN A 26 65.80 7.13 -6.15
N TYR A 27 66.73 6.31 -5.67
CA TYR A 27 66.50 5.37 -4.57
C TYR A 27 66.04 6.07 -3.28
N VAL A 28 66.62 7.24 -2.96
CA VAL A 28 66.21 8.03 -1.79
C VAL A 28 64.79 8.58 -1.97
N PHE A 29 64.43 9.08 -3.15
CA PHE A 29 63.06 9.54 -3.41
C PHE A 29 62.04 8.40 -3.36
N ASP A 30 62.37 7.23 -3.90
CA ASP A 30 61.51 6.04 -3.79
C ASP A 30 61.28 5.64 -2.32
N PHE A 31 62.30 5.74 -1.48
CA PHE A 31 62.19 5.44 -0.05
C PHE A 31 61.24 6.41 0.67
N TYR A 32 61.43 7.72 0.50
CA TYR A 32 60.55 8.73 1.11
C TYR A 32 59.10 8.61 0.65
N ARG A 33 58.90 8.28 -0.63
CA ARG A 33 57.58 8.07 -1.20
C ARG A 33 56.90 6.85 -0.60
N LEU A 34 57.63 5.74 -0.45
CA LEU A 34 57.10 4.51 0.17
C LEU A 34 56.73 4.76 1.63
N GLU A 35 57.55 5.52 2.37
CA GLU A 35 57.28 5.89 3.76
C GLU A 35 55.96 6.67 3.90
N GLU A 36 55.72 7.66 3.04
CA GLU A 36 54.47 8.43 3.04
C GLU A 36 53.25 7.55 2.76
N VAL A 37 53.35 6.62 1.81
CA VAL A 37 52.26 5.67 1.53
C VAL A 37 52.02 4.76 2.75
N THR A 38 53.07 4.16 3.32
CA THR A 38 52.93 3.34 4.54
C THR A 38 52.38 4.12 5.75
N ARG A 39 52.63 5.43 5.83
CA ARG A 39 52.06 6.30 6.88
C ARG A 39 50.56 6.50 6.71
N VAL A 40 50.09 6.79 5.50
CA VAL A 40 48.64 6.89 5.19
C VAL A 40 47.93 5.60 5.56
N VAL A 41 48.58 4.47 5.28
CA VAL A 41 48.12 3.12 5.60
C VAL A 41 48.04 2.85 7.10
N GLY A 42 49.07 3.20 7.86
CA GLY A 42 49.06 3.05 9.31
C GLY A 42 47.95 3.87 9.98
N MET A 43 47.67 5.08 9.45
CA MET A 43 46.54 5.88 9.93
C MET A 43 45.18 5.24 9.65
N GLN A 44 45.04 4.44 8.58
CA GLN A 44 43.78 3.75 8.27
C GLN A 44 43.48 2.58 9.22
N GLN A 45 44.50 1.86 9.69
CA GLN A 45 44.29 0.83 10.71
C GLN A 45 43.73 1.44 11.99
N LEU A 46 44.32 2.55 12.44
CA LEU A 46 43.82 3.31 13.59
C LEU A 46 42.39 3.82 13.38
N ALA A 47 42.07 4.34 12.19
CA ALA A 47 40.72 4.81 11.88
C ALA A 47 39.69 3.67 11.83
N THR A 48 40.09 2.49 11.36
CA THR A 48 39.24 1.28 11.35
C THR A 48 38.97 0.79 12.76
N ASP A 49 40.00 0.72 13.61
CA ASP A 49 39.85 0.34 15.02
C ASP A 49 38.98 1.34 15.78
N SER A 50 39.15 2.64 15.50
CA SER A 50 38.30 3.71 16.05
C SER A 50 36.84 3.55 15.60
N TYR A 51 36.61 3.21 14.33
CA TYR A 51 35.27 2.96 13.80
C TYR A 51 34.59 1.78 14.48
N LEU A 52 35.28 0.64 14.65
CA LEU A 52 34.72 -0.53 15.32
C LEU A 52 34.32 -0.22 16.78
N LEU A 53 35.09 0.62 17.46
CA LEU A 53 34.76 1.11 18.80
C LEU A 53 33.56 2.08 18.78
N HIS A 54 33.47 2.97 17.80
CA HIS A 54 32.34 3.87 17.63
C HIS A 54 31.04 3.14 17.27
N ASP A 55 31.10 2.11 16.44
CA ASP A 55 29.93 1.29 16.10
C ASP A 55 29.42 0.54 17.33
N GLN A 56 30.31 -0.07 18.11
CA GLN A 56 29.97 -0.67 19.41
C GLN A 56 29.36 0.34 20.39
N ALA A 57 29.88 1.57 20.43
CA ALA A 57 29.33 2.63 21.26
C ALA A 57 27.95 3.12 20.75
N ASN A 58 27.76 3.22 19.43
CA ASN A 58 26.48 3.61 18.84
C ASN A 58 25.39 2.59 19.16
N ILE A 59 25.69 1.29 19.08
CA ILE A 59 24.79 0.20 19.50
C ILE A 59 24.42 0.35 20.98
N ALA A 60 25.35 0.81 21.83
CA ALA A 60 25.11 1.00 23.26
C ALA A 60 24.36 2.29 23.62
N TYR A 61 24.53 3.38 22.84
CA TYR A 61 24.07 4.72 23.21
C TYR A 61 23.03 5.35 22.26
N GLY A 62 22.64 4.67 21.17
CA GLY A 62 21.56 5.12 20.28
C GLY A 62 21.87 6.38 19.49
N LEU A 63 23.14 6.60 19.13
CA LEU A 63 23.55 7.74 18.29
C LEU A 63 23.10 7.54 16.83
N ASP A 64 23.01 8.65 16.09
CA ASP A 64 22.66 8.63 14.65
C ASP A 64 23.76 7.93 13.83
N ARG A 65 23.54 6.63 13.59
CA ARG A 65 24.45 5.73 12.88
C ARG A 65 24.71 6.21 11.44
N CYS A 66 23.74 6.84 10.80
CA CYS A 66 23.85 7.27 9.40
C CYS A 66 24.82 8.43 9.23
N THR A 67 24.80 9.40 10.14
CA THR A 67 25.79 10.49 10.12
C THR A 67 27.22 9.95 10.25
N LEU A 68 27.44 9.01 11.18
CA LEU A 68 28.77 8.40 11.37
C LEU A 68 29.23 7.60 10.15
N LEU A 69 28.37 6.72 9.62
CA LEU A 69 28.71 5.91 8.45
C LEU A 69 29.02 6.81 7.23
N GLY A 70 28.27 7.92 7.06
CA GLY A 70 28.45 8.85 5.95
C GLY A 70 29.79 9.59 5.98
N ASP A 71 30.20 10.05 7.17
CA ASP A 71 31.52 10.65 7.39
C ASP A 71 32.64 9.66 7.06
N ARG A 72 32.47 8.39 7.49
CA ARG A 72 33.44 7.33 7.22
C ARG A 72 33.55 6.98 5.74
N VAL A 73 32.43 6.88 5.02
CA VAL A 73 32.42 6.68 3.55
C VAL A 73 33.20 7.81 2.87
N THR A 74 32.96 9.06 3.28
CA THR A 74 33.62 10.24 2.73
C THR A 74 35.13 10.23 2.97
N GLU A 75 35.57 9.88 4.18
CA GLU A 75 36.99 9.79 4.54
C GLU A 75 37.71 8.66 3.79
N LEU A 76 37.08 7.48 3.74
CA LEU A 76 37.65 6.30 3.09
C LEU A 76 37.74 6.52 1.58
N ARG A 77 36.72 7.12 0.95
CA ARG A 77 36.75 7.53 -0.46
C ARG A 77 37.93 8.44 -0.79
N LYS A 78 38.16 9.49 0.02
CA LYS A 78 39.31 10.40 -0.17
C LYS A 78 40.65 9.67 -0.06
N SER A 79 40.73 8.72 0.86
CA SER A 79 41.95 7.94 1.11
C SER A 79 42.23 6.96 -0.02
N THR A 80 41.21 6.23 -0.48
CA THR A 80 41.31 5.32 -1.63
C THR A 80 41.71 6.07 -2.90
N GLN A 81 41.15 7.26 -3.14
CA GLN A 81 41.53 8.12 -4.26
C GLN A 81 43.00 8.55 -4.20
N LYS A 82 43.50 8.96 -3.02
CA LYS A 82 44.92 9.33 -2.83
C LYS A 82 45.85 8.16 -3.16
N VAL A 83 45.55 6.97 -2.62
CA VAL A 83 46.36 5.76 -2.86
C VAL A 83 46.33 5.36 -4.34
N GLY A 84 45.17 5.48 -5.01
CA GLY A 84 45.05 5.22 -6.45
C GLY A 84 45.93 6.15 -7.31
N ILE A 85 45.94 7.45 -7.02
CA ILE A 85 46.81 8.43 -7.70
C ILE A 85 48.29 8.09 -7.45
N ASP A 86 48.64 7.75 -6.21
CA ASP A 86 50.01 7.39 -5.84
C ASP A 86 50.47 6.11 -6.55
N LEU A 87 49.59 5.13 -6.75
CA LEU A 87 49.86 3.90 -7.51
C LEU A 87 50.10 4.16 -9.00
N GLN A 88 49.23 4.94 -9.65
CA GLN A 88 49.38 5.30 -11.07
C GLN A 88 50.73 6.00 -11.32
N ASN A 89 51.10 6.94 -10.46
CA ASN A 89 52.36 7.64 -10.55
C ASN A 89 53.59 6.75 -10.23
N TYR A 90 53.41 5.61 -9.56
CA TYR A 90 54.51 4.71 -9.17
C TYR A 90 54.83 3.70 -10.29
N GLY A 91 53.80 3.17 -10.96
CA GLY A 91 53.95 2.23 -12.07
C GLY A 91 54.72 2.77 -13.28
N VAL A 92 54.74 4.10 -13.46
CA VAL A 92 55.46 4.77 -14.56
C VAL A 92 56.97 4.92 -14.30
N LEU A 93 57.42 4.88 -13.04
CA LEU A 93 58.78 5.31 -12.64
C LEU A 93 59.61 4.23 -11.93
N SER A 94 59.00 3.22 -11.31
CA SER A 94 59.71 2.23 -10.48
C SER A 94 60.18 1.02 -11.28
N TYR A 95 61.42 1.06 -11.79
CA TYR A 95 62.08 -0.10 -12.39
C TYR A 95 62.66 -1.06 -11.34
N PHE A 96 62.78 -0.65 -10.07
CA PHE A 96 63.68 -1.32 -9.11
C PHE A 96 63.00 -2.16 -8.02
N LYS A 97 61.67 -2.12 -7.83
CA LYS A 97 61.00 -2.95 -6.79
C LYS A 97 59.58 -3.39 -7.15
N LYS A 98 59.47 -4.52 -7.86
CA LYS A 98 58.18 -5.17 -8.19
C LYS A 98 57.38 -5.60 -6.95
N GLN A 99 58.06 -6.04 -5.88
CA GLN A 99 57.41 -6.48 -4.64
C GLN A 99 56.68 -5.35 -3.89
N ASP A 100 57.28 -4.16 -3.85
CA ASP A 100 56.68 -3.00 -3.18
C ASP A 100 55.45 -2.51 -3.97
N PHE A 101 55.51 -2.56 -5.30
CA PHE A 101 54.35 -2.25 -6.14
C PHE A 101 53.21 -3.24 -5.96
N ASP A 102 53.50 -4.55 -5.96
CA ASP A 102 52.48 -5.59 -5.73
C ASP A 102 51.83 -5.45 -4.34
N TYR A 103 52.61 -5.07 -3.32
CA TYR A 103 52.10 -4.78 -1.98
C TYR A 103 51.13 -3.59 -1.98
N LEU A 104 51.52 -2.46 -2.60
CA LEU A 104 50.67 -1.28 -2.68
C LEU A 104 49.38 -1.56 -3.48
N ARG A 105 49.50 -2.33 -4.57
CA ARG A 105 48.36 -2.73 -5.41
C ARG A 105 47.38 -3.60 -4.64
N ARG A 106 47.89 -4.62 -3.93
CA ARG A 106 47.10 -5.46 -3.02
C ARG A 106 46.30 -4.60 -2.04
N GLN A 107 46.99 -3.65 -1.44
CA GLN A 107 46.41 -2.81 -0.40
C GLN A 107 45.33 -1.88 -0.92
N TYR A 108 45.54 -1.28 -2.09
CA TYR A 108 44.52 -0.47 -2.75
C TYR A 108 43.23 -1.24 -2.97
N TYR A 109 43.30 -2.49 -3.48
CA TYR A 109 42.10 -3.30 -3.65
C TYR A 109 41.40 -3.67 -2.35
N LEU A 110 42.16 -3.88 -1.26
CA LEU A 110 41.55 -4.09 0.06
C LEU A 110 40.79 -2.85 0.54
N LEU A 111 41.33 -1.64 0.30
CA LEU A 111 40.63 -0.39 0.63
C LEU A 111 39.37 -0.18 -0.22
N GLU A 112 39.42 -0.49 -1.51
CA GLU A 112 38.26 -0.48 -2.40
C GLU A 112 37.17 -1.47 -1.92
N LEU A 113 37.55 -2.70 -1.54
CA LEU A 113 36.63 -3.70 -0.99
C LEU A 113 36.02 -3.26 0.35
N GLN A 114 36.80 -2.62 1.22
CA GLN A 114 36.30 -2.05 2.47
C GLN A 114 35.31 -0.92 2.21
N LEU A 115 35.63 -0.03 1.26
CA LEU A 115 34.73 1.04 0.85
C LEU A 115 33.43 0.49 0.26
N TYR A 116 33.52 -0.56 -0.56
CA TYR A 116 32.35 -1.26 -1.09
C TYR A 116 31.46 -1.82 0.02
N ALA A 117 32.03 -2.56 0.96
CA ALA A 117 31.29 -3.14 2.07
C ALA A 117 30.62 -2.06 2.94
N LEU A 118 31.32 -0.96 3.20
CA LEU A 118 30.80 0.16 3.96
C LEU A 118 29.66 0.89 3.23
N VAL A 119 29.78 1.09 1.90
CA VAL A 119 28.72 1.65 1.07
C VAL A 119 27.49 0.75 1.08
N GLN A 120 27.67 -0.57 0.94
CA GLN A 120 26.56 -1.53 1.03
C GLN A 120 25.87 -1.50 2.39
N GLU A 121 26.64 -1.41 3.48
CA GLU A 121 26.10 -1.28 4.83
C GLU A 121 25.34 0.03 5.03
N TYR A 122 25.93 1.15 4.54
CA TYR A 122 25.30 2.46 4.57
C TYR A 122 23.98 2.43 3.82
N ASP A 123 23.97 1.94 2.58
CA ASP A 123 22.79 1.93 1.72
C ASP A 123 21.66 1.08 2.32
N ALA A 124 21.99 -0.08 2.89
CA ALA A 124 21.04 -0.95 3.57
C ALA A 124 20.38 -0.33 4.82
N GLN A 125 21.08 0.57 5.52
CA GLN A 125 20.60 1.14 6.79
C GLN A 125 20.11 2.58 6.68
N CYS A 126 20.60 3.34 5.69
CA CYS A 126 20.49 4.79 5.61
C CYS A 126 19.81 5.28 4.33
N SER A 127 18.98 4.42 3.72
CA SER A 127 18.11 4.74 2.58
C SER A 127 18.85 5.05 1.27
N ASN A 128 19.78 4.17 0.85
CA ASN A 128 20.41 4.15 -0.47
C ASN A 128 20.87 5.53 -0.98
N VAL A 129 21.87 6.14 -0.33
CA VAL A 129 22.40 7.43 -0.80
C VAL A 129 23.43 7.19 -1.89
N TYR A 130 24.26 6.16 -1.78
CA TYR A 130 25.37 5.95 -2.70
C TYR A 130 24.98 4.98 -3.82
N THR A 131 25.67 5.10 -4.96
CA THR A 131 25.57 4.14 -6.05
C THR A 131 26.94 3.53 -6.27
N PRO A 132 27.22 2.33 -5.73
CA PRO A 132 28.48 1.66 -5.97
C PRO A 132 28.54 1.18 -7.43
N ILE A 133 29.62 1.54 -8.11
CA ILE A 133 29.93 1.13 -9.47
C ILE A 133 31.21 0.29 -9.40
N LEU A 134 31.07 -1.03 -9.57
CA LEU A 134 32.24 -1.92 -9.61
C LEU A 134 32.79 -1.88 -11.03
N PHE A 135 33.99 -1.33 -11.23
CA PHE A 135 34.65 -1.23 -12.52
C PHE A 135 35.82 -2.21 -12.59
N PHE A 136 35.72 -3.18 -13.48
CA PHE A 136 36.77 -4.15 -13.76
C PHE A 136 37.50 -3.75 -15.04
N PHE A 137 38.82 -3.58 -14.95
CA PHE A 137 39.66 -3.07 -16.02
C PHE A 137 40.82 -4.02 -16.34
N ASP A 138 41.40 -3.80 -17.52
CA ASP A 138 42.67 -4.39 -17.98
C ASP A 138 43.62 -3.28 -18.47
N GLU A 139 44.80 -3.64 -18.96
CA GLU A 139 45.77 -2.67 -19.50
C GLU A 139 45.36 -2.08 -20.87
N SER A 140 44.19 -2.44 -21.42
CA SER A 140 43.79 -2.02 -22.76
C SER A 140 43.47 -0.52 -22.85
N PRO A 141 43.66 0.11 -24.02
CA PRO A 141 43.22 1.49 -24.25
C PRO A 141 41.71 1.70 -24.09
N ILE A 142 40.90 0.64 -24.20
CA ILE A 142 39.45 0.70 -24.06
C ILE A 142 39.09 0.87 -22.57
N SER A 143 39.72 0.08 -21.69
CA SER A 143 39.58 0.21 -20.24
C SER A 143 40.02 1.59 -19.74
N GLN A 144 41.10 2.14 -20.26
CA GLN A 144 41.54 3.50 -19.92
C GLN A 144 40.50 4.56 -20.33
N ARG A 145 39.88 4.43 -21.51
CA ARG A 145 38.79 5.32 -21.95
C ARG A 145 37.58 5.20 -21.04
N GLN A 146 37.20 3.99 -20.63
CA GLN A 146 36.10 3.79 -19.69
C GLN A 146 36.39 4.46 -18.34
N GLY A 147 37.63 4.38 -17.86
CA GLY A 147 38.07 5.10 -16.64
C GLY A 147 37.84 6.61 -16.72
N PHE A 148 38.12 7.25 -17.86
CA PHE A 148 37.82 8.68 -18.05
C PHE A 148 36.32 8.97 -18.05
N VAL A 149 35.50 8.12 -18.66
CA VAL A 149 34.04 8.26 -18.62
C VAL A 149 33.53 8.15 -17.18
N LEU A 150 34.06 7.22 -16.40
CA LEU A 150 33.70 7.05 -14.99
C LEU A 150 34.16 8.21 -14.12
N GLU A 151 35.28 8.85 -14.45
CA GLU A 151 35.69 10.09 -13.80
C GLU A 151 34.63 11.19 -14.00
N ASP A 152 34.12 11.35 -15.23
CA ASP A 152 33.03 12.29 -15.51
C ASP A 152 31.73 11.93 -14.77
N VAL A 153 31.43 10.64 -14.58
CA VAL A 153 30.31 10.16 -13.76
C VAL A 153 30.47 10.61 -12.30
N THR A 154 31.64 10.39 -11.69
CA THR A 154 31.89 10.80 -10.29
C THR A 154 31.87 12.31 -10.07
N ARG A 155 32.07 13.11 -11.12
CA ARG A 155 31.90 14.57 -11.08
C ARG A 155 30.44 14.99 -11.25
N ALA A 156 29.65 14.23 -12.00
CA ALA A 156 28.24 14.50 -12.24
C ALA A 156 27.33 14.03 -11.09
N PHE A 157 27.76 13.01 -10.34
CA PHE A 157 27.02 12.41 -9.22
C PHE A 157 27.93 12.31 -8.00
N ASP A 158 27.74 13.21 -7.03
CA ASP A 158 28.53 13.26 -5.80
C ASP A 158 28.46 11.98 -4.96
N ASP A 159 27.40 11.21 -5.18
CA ASP A 159 27.04 9.97 -4.51
C ASP A 159 27.33 8.71 -5.36
N ALA A 160 27.87 8.84 -6.57
CA ALA A 160 28.41 7.69 -7.30
C ALA A 160 29.80 7.34 -6.74
N VAL A 161 29.97 6.07 -6.34
CA VAL A 161 31.24 5.56 -5.81
C VAL A 161 31.80 4.53 -6.78
N VAL A 162 32.82 4.92 -7.55
CA VAL A 162 33.49 4.04 -8.51
C VAL A 162 34.61 3.29 -7.79
N LEU A 163 34.55 1.96 -7.85
CA LEU A 163 35.49 1.05 -7.21
C LEU A 163 36.21 0.28 -8.32
N SER A 164 37.51 0.48 -8.47
CA SER A 164 38.24 -0.01 -9.66
C SER A 164 39.12 -1.21 -9.34
N PHE A 165 38.92 -2.31 -10.07
CA PHE A 165 39.62 -3.58 -9.89
C PHE A 165 40.29 -4.04 -11.19
N ASP A 166 41.54 -4.47 -11.10
CA ASP A 166 42.22 -5.13 -12.22
C ASP A 166 41.71 -6.57 -12.32
N LEU A 167 41.10 -6.90 -13.46
CA LEU A 167 40.50 -8.22 -13.71
C LEU A 167 41.55 -9.34 -13.71
N GLU A 168 42.80 -9.03 -14.07
CA GLU A 168 43.92 -9.98 -14.12
C GLU A 168 44.63 -10.13 -12.76
N TYR A 169 44.23 -9.36 -11.74
CA TYR A 169 44.84 -9.43 -10.42
C TYR A 169 44.46 -10.69 -9.65
N THR A 170 45.44 -11.58 -9.45
CA THR A 170 45.26 -12.85 -8.73
C THR A 170 45.81 -12.83 -7.29
N GLY A 171 46.31 -11.69 -6.82
CA GLY A 171 46.92 -11.58 -5.50
C GLY A 171 45.91 -11.57 -4.34
N GLU A 172 44.62 -11.40 -4.62
CA GLU A 172 43.54 -11.45 -3.63
C GLU A 172 42.36 -12.28 -4.12
N ARG A 173 42.03 -13.34 -3.38
CA ARG A 173 40.99 -14.29 -3.74
C ARG A 173 39.58 -13.68 -3.78
N ILE A 174 39.31 -12.72 -2.90
CA ILE A 174 38.00 -12.04 -2.82
C ILE A 174 37.67 -11.33 -4.13
N LEU A 175 38.66 -10.76 -4.82
CA LEU A 175 38.43 -10.11 -6.11
C LEU A 175 38.02 -11.10 -7.19
N THR A 176 38.66 -12.26 -7.24
CA THR A 176 38.30 -13.33 -8.18
C THR A 176 36.90 -13.87 -7.89
N GLU A 177 36.52 -14.00 -6.62
CA GLU A 177 35.17 -14.42 -6.20
C GLU A 177 34.11 -13.36 -6.56
N LEU A 178 34.42 -12.07 -6.34
CA LEU A 178 33.54 -10.96 -6.71
C LEU A 178 33.32 -10.89 -8.22
N ALA A 179 34.38 -11.00 -9.03
CA ALA A 179 34.27 -11.06 -10.49
C ALA A 179 33.44 -12.27 -10.96
N GLY A 180 33.63 -13.42 -10.32
CA GLY A 180 32.87 -14.64 -10.57
C GLY A 180 31.38 -14.52 -10.23
N GLN A 181 31.03 -13.82 -9.14
CA GLN A 181 29.63 -13.61 -8.74
C GLN A 181 28.81 -12.90 -9.83
N PHE A 182 29.43 -11.98 -10.57
CA PHE A 182 28.79 -11.24 -11.66
C PHE A 182 29.06 -11.83 -13.05
N ASN A 183 29.69 -13.00 -13.14
CA ASN A 183 30.07 -13.65 -14.40
C ASN A 183 30.94 -12.77 -15.32
N ILE A 184 31.85 -11.98 -14.75
CA ILE A 184 32.73 -11.10 -15.51
C ILE A 184 33.86 -11.93 -16.13
N THR A 185 33.95 -11.90 -17.46
CA THR A 185 34.93 -12.69 -18.23
C THR A 185 35.83 -11.84 -19.13
N GLU A 186 35.48 -10.57 -19.34
CA GLU A 186 36.22 -9.62 -20.19
C GLU A 186 36.21 -8.21 -19.57
N ALA A 187 37.21 -7.41 -19.93
CA ALA A 187 37.34 -6.01 -19.54
C ALA A 187 37.27 -5.08 -20.77
N PRO A 188 36.81 -3.82 -20.62
CA PRO A 188 36.20 -3.27 -19.42
C PRO A 188 34.82 -3.86 -19.13
N ALA A 189 34.54 -4.04 -17.84
CA ALA A 189 33.22 -4.42 -17.36
C ALA A 189 32.82 -3.56 -16.17
N MET A 190 31.54 -3.24 -16.05
CA MET A 190 30.99 -2.46 -14.94
C MET A 190 29.77 -3.14 -14.36
N VAL A 191 29.60 -3.05 -13.04
CA VAL A 191 28.39 -3.48 -12.36
C VAL A 191 27.76 -2.28 -11.68
N ILE A 192 26.53 -1.95 -12.09
CA ILE A 192 25.73 -0.85 -11.52
C ILE A 192 24.43 -1.47 -11.02
N GLY A 193 24.16 -1.38 -9.72
CA GLY A 193 22.92 -1.93 -9.16
C GLY A 193 22.72 -3.44 -9.38
N GLY A 194 23.81 -4.20 -9.50
CA GLY A 194 23.78 -5.63 -9.80
C GLY A 194 23.66 -5.98 -11.29
N GLN A 195 23.49 -4.99 -12.18
CA GLN A 195 23.47 -5.21 -13.63
C GLN A 195 24.88 -5.09 -14.22
N LEU A 196 25.27 -6.10 -15.01
CA LEU A 196 26.55 -6.14 -15.71
C LEU A 196 26.47 -5.39 -17.05
N HIS A 197 27.44 -4.50 -17.27
CA HIS A 197 27.68 -3.81 -18.54
C HIS A 197 29.08 -4.20 -19.02
N THR A 198 29.19 -4.83 -20.20
CA THR A 198 30.48 -5.16 -20.81
C THR A 198 30.82 -4.21 -21.96
N GLY A 199 32.11 -4.00 -22.19
CA GLY A 199 32.62 -3.11 -23.21
C GLY A 199 32.55 -1.62 -22.81
N ILE A 200 32.75 -0.75 -23.79
CA ILE A 200 32.70 0.70 -23.55
C ILE A 200 31.25 1.15 -23.41
N THR A 201 30.94 1.82 -22.31
CA THR A 201 29.61 2.36 -22.00
C THR A 201 29.73 3.85 -21.77
N TYR A 202 28.93 4.64 -22.47
CA TYR A 202 29.01 6.10 -22.43
C TYR A 202 28.18 6.70 -21.29
N LEU A 203 28.48 7.95 -20.94
CA LEU A 203 27.85 8.68 -19.83
C LEU A 203 26.31 8.63 -19.85
N GLY A 204 25.66 8.71 -21.02
CA GLY A 204 24.20 8.66 -21.12
C GLY A 204 23.60 7.32 -20.67
N GLU A 205 24.27 6.21 -20.98
CA GLU A 205 23.84 4.85 -20.60
C GLU A 205 24.11 4.57 -19.12
N ILE A 206 25.26 5.03 -18.60
CA ILE A 206 25.60 4.96 -17.18
C ILE A 206 24.60 5.78 -16.37
N ASN A 207 24.28 7.00 -16.81
CA ASN A 207 23.31 7.86 -16.14
C ASN A 207 21.92 7.23 -16.08
N ARG A 208 21.50 6.55 -17.15
CA ARG A 208 20.24 5.80 -17.15
C ARG A 208 20.30 4.66 -16.13
N SER A 209 21.36 3.85 -16.16
CA SER A 209 21.52 2.70 -15.25
C SER A 209 21.57 3.12 -13.78
N ILE A 210 22.25 4.24 -13.45
CA ILE A 210 22.25 4.83 -12.12
C ILE A 210 20.83 5.29 -11.72
N ARG A 211 20.10 5.94 -12.63
CA ARG A 211 18.72 6.38 -12.37
C ARG A 211 17.79 5.20 -12.15
N ASP A 212 17.85 4.18 -13.00
CA ASP A 212 17.02 2.99 -12.92
C ASP A 212 17.30 2.21 -11.63
N HIS A 213 18.56 2.17 -11.17
CA HIS A 213 18.92 1.59 -9.89
C HIS A 213 18.43 2.42 -8.69
N ARG A 214 18.53 3.75 -8.76
CA ARG A 214 18.12 4.66 -7.67
C ARG A 214 16.62 4.77 -7.52
N TYR A 215 15.89 4.70 -8.62
CA TYR A 215 14.48 5.05 -8.67
C TYR A 215 13.68 3.81 -9.05
N GLN A 216 13.60 2.88 -8.11
CA GLN A 216 12.63 1.81 -8.18
C GLN A 216 11.24 2.43 -8.15
N VAL A 217 10.48 2.18 -9.22
CA VAL A 217 9.08 2.60 -9.34
C VAL A 217 8.23 1.68 -8.46
N ASP A 218 7.42 2.30 -7.63
CA ASP A 218 6.45 1.65 -6.74
C ASP A 218 7.08 0.53 -5.88
N PRO A 219 8.19 0.83 -5.15
CA PRO A 219 9.11 -0.18 -4.63
C PRO A 219 8.51 -1.12 -3.57
N TYR A 220 7.34 -0.77 -3.02
CA TYR A 220 6.68 -1.53 -1.96
C TYR A 220 5.35 -2.17 -2.37
N ALA A 221 4.86 -1.88 -3.58
CA ALA A 221 3.66 -2.50 -4.11
C ALA A 221 3.94 -3.93 -4.55
N SER A 222 3.75 -4.88 -3.63
CA SER A 222 3.97 -6.32 -3.85
C SER A 222 2.68 -7.14 -3.95
N VAL A 223 1.54 -6.47 -4.08
CA VAL A 223 0.21 -7.10 -4.20
C VAL A 223 -0.17 -7.38 -5.65
N ASP A 224 -1.06 -8.35 -5.85
CA ASP A 224 -1.63 -8.64 -7.16
C ASP A 224 -2.81 -7.71 -7.47
N PHE A 225 -2.54 -6.64 -8.20
CA PHE A 225 -3.57 -5.69 -8.66
C PHE A 225 -4.59 -6.28 -9.64
N SER A 226 -4.33 -7.49 -10.19
CA SER A 226 -5.29 -8.22 -11.02
C SER A 226 -6.28 -9.06 -10.22
N MET A 227 -6.09 -9.18 -8.90
CA MET A 227 -6.95 -9.98 -8.03
C MET A 227 -8.42 -9.59 -8.12
N VAL A 228 -8.74 -8.30 -7.97
CA VAL A 228 -10.13 -7.82 -7.95
C VAL A 228 -10.80 -7.89 -9.32
N PRO A 229 -10.15 -7.48 -10.44
CA PRO A 229 -10.72 -7.68 -11.76
C PRO A 229 -10.97 -9.17 -12.04
N VAL A 230 -10.01 -10.05 -11.77
CA VAL A 230 -10.16 -11.49 -11.99
C VAL A 230 -11.29 -12.07 -11.14
N ALA A 231 -11.34 -11.73 -9.85
CA ALA A 231 -12.40 -12.20 -8.95
C ALA A 231 -13.79 -11.72 -9.39
N SER A 232 -13.90 -10.48 -9.87
CA SER A 232 -15.16 -9.93 -10.39
C SER A 232 -15.55 -10.43 -11.79
N GLY A 233 -14.72 -11.30 -12.40
CA GLY A 233 -14.93 -11.78 -13.77
C GLY A 233 -14.62 -10.74 -14.84
N LEU A 234 -13.99 -9.63 -14.46
CA LEU A 234 -13.50 -8.60 -15.37
C LEU A 234 -12.11 -9.00 -15.91
N GLY A 235 -12.00 -9.08 -17.22
CA GLY A 235 -10.69 -9.13 -17.87
C GLY A 235 -9.94 -7.81 -17.67
N LEU A 236 -8.61 -7.87 -17.52
CA LEU A 236 -7.77 -6.66 -17.42
C LEU A 236 -8.00 -5.71 -18.61
N LEU A 237 -8.14 -6.26 -19.82
CA LEU A 237 -8.46 -5.49 -21.04
C LEU A 237 -9.78 -4.73 -20.93
N THR A 238 -10.78 -5.29 -20.24
CA THR A 238 -12.08 -4.62 -20.03
C THR A 238 -11.88 -3.41 -19.11
N VAL A 239 -11.21 -3.58 -17.98
CA VAL A 239 -10.89 -2.47 -17.07
C VAL A 239 -10.08 -1.40 -17.80
N GLU A 240 -9.04 -1.78 -18.53
CA GLU A 240 -8.25 -0.83 -19.32
C GLU A 240 -9.09 -0.06 -20.35
N SER A 241 -10.07 -0.70 -20.99
CA SER A 241 -10.94 -0.05 -21.96
C SER A 241 -11.87 0.99 -21.33
N LEU A 242 -12.23 0.84 -20.05
CA LEU A 242 -13.00 1.83 -19.29
C LEU A 242 -12.16 3.09 -19.02
N TYR A 243 -10.87 2.91 -18.75
CA TYR A 243 -9.95 3.99 -18.39
C TYR A 243 -9.30 4.70 -19.58
N ALA A 244 -9.09 4.01 -20.70
CA ALA A 244 -8.38 4.57 -21.85
C ALA A 244 -8.98 5.89 -22.39
N PRO A 245 -10.32 6.07 -22.48
CA PRO A 245 -10.91 7.35 -22.88
C PRO A 245 -10.59 8.48 -21.90
N LEU A 246 -10.56 8.17 -20.59
CA LEU A 246 -10.39 9.14 -19.51
C LEU A 246 -9.02 9.82 -19.52
N LEU A 247 -7.98 9.18 -20.09
CA LEU A 247 -6.65 9.77 -20.25
C LEU A 247 -6.64 11.04 -21.11
N ASN A 248 -7.65 11.24 -21.96
CA ASN A 248 -7.78 12.40 -22.83
C ASN A 248 -8.78 13.44 -22.31
N GLU A 249 -9.43 13.17 -21.18
CA GLU A 249 -10.40 14.07 -20.56
C GLU A 249 -9.72 15.09 -19.64
N SER A 250 -10.33 16.27 -19.51
CA SER A 250 -9.88 17.29 -18.56
C SER A 250 -10.43 16.97 -17.17
N LEU A 251 -9.74 16.11 -16.43
CA LEU A 251 -10.13 15.67 -15.09
C LEU A 251 -9.45 16.47 -13.98
N PRO A 252 -10.02 16.48 -12.75
CA PRO A 252 -9.31 16.97 -11.56
C PRO A 252 -7.94 16.28 -11.43
N PRO A 253 -6.89 16.97 -10.94
CA PRO A 253 -5.55 16.39 -10.91
C PRO A 253 -5.46 15.06 -10.14
N VAL A 254 -6.12 14.93 -8.98
CA VAL A 254 -6.14 13.65 -8.22
C VAL A 254 -6.68 12.51 -9.08
N ALA A 255 -7.83 12.71 -9.72
CA ALA A 255 -8.45 11.74 -10.62
C ALA A 255 -7.52 11.34 -11.78
N ALA A 256 -6.89 12.33 -12.43
CA ALA A 256 -5.95 12.08 -13.52
C ALA A 256 -4.71 11.31 -13.07
N GLY A 257 -4.21 11.59 -11.85
CA GLY A 257 -3.13 10.83 -11.21
C GLY A 257 -3.54 9.39 -10.93
N ASP A 258 -4.69 9.18 -10.30
CA ASP A 258 -5.22 7.85 -9.95
C ASP A 258 -5.43 6.98 -11.20
N ILE A 259 -5.99 7.54 -12.28
CA ILE A 259 -6.18 6.80 -13.56
C ILE A 259 -4.85 6.32 -14.13
N ARG A 260 -3.81 7.16 -14.08
CA ARG A 260 -2.46 6.81 -14.56
C ARG A 260 -1.81 5.76 -13.67
N LEU A 261 -1.97 5.88 -12.36
CA LEU A 261 -1.49 4.89 -11.41
C LEU A 261 -2.15 3.52 -11.65
N VAL A 262 -3.49 3.50 -11.77
CA VAL A 262 -4.28 2.28 -12.04
C VAL A 262 -3.82 1.63 -13.34
N LEU A 263 -3.82 2.37 -14.45
CA LEU A 263 -3.41 1.82 -15.74
C LEU A 263 -1.94 1.38 -15.75
N GLY A 264 -1.05 2.15 -15.13
CA GLY A 264 0.37 1.83 -15.02
C GLY A 264 0.61 0.52 -14.26
N ARG A 265 -0.09 0.32 -13.14
CA ARG A 265 -0.01 -0.92 -12.35
C ARG A 265 -0.59 -2.13 -13.07
N LEU A 266 -1.76 -1.98 -13.72
CA LEU A 266 -2.38 -3.08 -14.45
C LEU A 266 -1.56 -3.50 -15.68
N ARG A 267 -0.85 -2.57 -16.32
CA ARG A 267 0.00 -2.82 -17.50
C ARG A 267 1.45 -3.18 -17.17
N GLY A 268 1.91 -2.94 -15.94
CA GLY A 268 3.32 -2.97 -15.61
C GLY A 268 4.13 -1.88 -16.34
N ASP A 269 3.56 -0.69 -16.50
CA ASP A 269 4.17 0.46 -17.20
C ASP A 269 4.73 1.48 -16.18
N PRO A 270 6.05 1.46 -15.90
CA PRO A 270 6.66 2.35 -14.91
C PRO A 270 6.61 3.83 -15.29
N ASP A 271 6.67 4.16 -16.59
CA ASP A 271 6.60 5.55 -17.04
C ASP A 271 5.21 6.13 -16.76
N MET A 272 4.17 5.31 -16.96
CA MET A 272 2.80 5.70 -16.65
C MET A 272 2.57 5.86 -15.14
N ILE A 273 3.09 4.95 -14.31
CA ILE A 273 3.06 5.08 -12.84
C ILE A 273 3.74 6.40 -12.42
N CYS A 274 4.96 6.66 -12.90
CA CYS A 274 5.68 7.88 -12.56
C CYS A 274 5.00 9.15 -13.06
N SER A 275 4.26 9.08 -14.16
CA SER A 275 3.51 10.23 -14.69
C SER A 275 2.38 10.70 -13.76
N ALA A 276 1.89 9.85 -12.85
CA ALA A 276 0.89 10.23 -11.85
C ALA A 276 1.39 11.33 -10.89
N LEU A 277 2.70 11.34 -10.57
CA LEU A 277 3.30 12.28 -9.61
C LEU A 277 3.11 13.75 -10.00
N ALA A 278 3.16 14.08 -11.29
CA ALA A 278 2.96 15.45 -11.76
C ALA A 278 1.54 15.96 -11.43
N TYR A 279 0.56 15.07 -11.43
CA TYR A 279 -0.81 15.41 -11.09
C TYR A 279 -1.03 15.51 -9.57
N TYR A 280 -0.38 14.64 -8.79
CA TYR A 280 -0.42 14.74 -7.32
C TYR A 280 0.29 15.99 -6.81
N ASP A 281 1.42 16.38 -7.42
CA ASP A 281 2.09 17.67 -7.16
C ASP A 281 1.15 18.85 -7.44
N GLN A 282 0.38 18.80 -8.53
CA GLN A 282 -0.58 19.85 -8.88
C GLN A 282 -1.77 19.86 -7.91
N ALA A 283 -2.28 18.68 -7.53
CA ALA A 283 -3.41 18.53 -6.62
C ALA A 283 -3.11 19.12 -5.24
N SER A 284 -1.92 18.86 -4.70
CA SER A 284 -1.55 19.23 -3.33
C SER A 284 -1.57 20.74 -3.07
N ILE A 285 -1.40 21.57 -4.10
CA ILE A 285 -1.35 23.04 -3.97
C ILE A 285 -2.66 23.63 -3.41
N ASN A 286 -3.82 23.10 -3.83
CA ASN A 286 -5.14 23.63 -3.47
C ASN A 286 -5.96 22.67 -2.60
N ALA A 287 -5.37 21.54 -2.20
CA ALA A 287 -5.99 20.51 -1.38
C ALA A 287 -6.17 20.97 0.08
N THR A 288 -7.12 20.36 0.78
CA THR A 288 -7.25 20.47 2.23
C THR A 288 -6.01 19.92 2.94
N THR A 289 -5.80 20.24 4.22
CA THR A 289 -4.64 19.74 4.98
C THR A 289 -4.58 18.20 5.00
N GLU A 290 -5.72 17.54 5.08
CA GLU A 290 -5.83 16.08 5.07
C GLU A 290 -5.51 15.49 3.71
N GLU A 291 -6.12 16.02 2.65
CA GLU A 291 -5.80 15.62 1.28
C GLU A 291 -4.32 15.87 0.94
N GLN A 292 -3.74 16.97 1.40
CA GLN A 292 -2.31 17.24 1.26
C GLN A 292 -1.47 16.13 1.91
N ALA A 293 -1.81 15.73 3.14
CA ALA A 293 -1.09 14.67 3.83
C ALA A 293 -1.13 13.34 3.04
N ILE A 294 -2.32 12.96 2.57
CA ILE A 294 -2.54 11.74 1.77
C ILE A 294 -1.78 11.81 0.43
N LEU A 295 -1.78 12.96 -0.25
CA LEU A 295 -1.07 13.15 -1.52
C LEU A 295 0.46 13.12 -1.34
N LEU A 296 0.97 13.65 -0.24
CA LEU A 296 2.40 13.58 0.10
C LEU A 296 2.82 12.14 0.39
N GLU A 297 2.00 11.37 1.11
CA GLU A 297 2.18 9.92 1.28
C GLU A 297 2.13 9.18 -0.07
N ALA A 298 1.21 9.54 -0.97
CA ALA A 298 1.14 8.98 -2.32
C ALA A 298 2.44 9.22 -3.10
N ILE A 299 2.94 10.45 -3.11
CA ILE A 299 4.20 10.82 -3.77
C ILE A 299 5.38 10.06 -3.16
N ALA A 300 5.40 9.91 -1.84
CA ALA A 300 6.41 9.15 -1.12
C ALA A 300 6.38 7.65 -1.46
N SER A 301 5.18 7.08 -1.67
CA SER A 301 4.99 5.65 -1.98
C SER A 301 5.45 5.27 -3.39
N ILE A 302 5.12 6.09 -4.40
CA ILE A 302 5.29 5.74 -5.81
C ILE A 302 6.76 5.72 -6.22
N GLY A 303 7.61 6.54 -5.60
CA GLY A 303 9.06 6.51 -5.83
C GLY A 303 9.45 6.68 -7.32
N CYS A 304 9.70 7.90 -7.78
CA CYS A 304 10.23 8.12 -9.13
C CYS A 304 11.17 9.33 -9.16
N GLY A 305 12.34 9.22 -8.54
CA GLY A 305 13.25 10.37 -8.44
C GLY A 305 12.98 11.33 -7.30
N ARG A 306 11.90 11.10 -6.53
CA ARG A 306 11.45 11.99 -5.45
C ARG A 306 12.04 11.57 -4.10
N SER A 307 12.37 12.54 -3.25
CA SER A 307 12.89 12.29 -1.91
C SER A 307 11.78 11.80 -0.98
N ARG A 308 11.57 10.48 -0.93
CA ARG A 308 10.58 9.83 -0.05
C ARG A 308 10.62 10.36 1.39
N ARG A 309 11.82 10.50 1.96
CA ARG A 309 12.03 11.02 3.31
C ARG A 309 11.47 12.43 3.50
N ALA A 310 11.68 13.32 2.52
CA ALA A 310 11.19 14.70 2.61
C ALA A 310 9.66 14.76 2.59
N PHE A 311 9.04 14.01 1.67
CA PHE A 311 7.57 13.97 1.53
C PHE A 311 6.90 13.36 2.77
N LEU A 312 7.49 12.33 3.38
CA LEU A 312 6.97 11.76 4.63
C LEU A 312 7.07 12.71 5.82
N PHE A 313 8.14 13.52 5.94
CA PHE A 313 8.18 14.55 6.98
C PHE A 313 7.14 15.62 6.77
N GLU A 314 6.93 16.05 5.52
CA GLU A 314 5.88 17.02 5.22
C GLU A 314 4.49 16.44 5.50
N ALA A 315 4.23 15.19 5.13
CA ALA A 315 2.99 14.49 5.46
C ALA A 315 2.77 14.43 6.98
N ALA A 316 3.81 14.08 7.74
CA ALA A 316 3.76 14.05 9.19
C ALA A 316 3.41 15.41 9.81
N ASP A 317 3.96 16.50 9.27
CA ASP A 317 3.63 17.87 9.72
C ASP A 317 2.15 18.22 9.44
N ARG A 318 1.58 17.74 8.32
CA ARG A 318 0.15 17.89 8.02
C ARG A 318 -0.73 17.06 8.97
N TRP A 319 -0.35 15.83 9.28
CA TRP A 319 -1.07 14.99 10.24
C TRP A 319 -1.02 15.52 11.66
N ASP A 320 0.12 16.06 12.11
CA ASP A 320 0.24 16.75 13.39
C ASP A 320 -0.69 17.98 13.45
N ALA A 321 -0.82 18.74 12.36
CA ALA A 321 -1.75 19.86 12.28
C ALA A 321 -3.23 19.46 12.37
N LEU A 322 -3.56 18.21 12.03
CA LEU A 322 -4.89 17.61 12.17
C LEU A 322 -5.10 16.90 13.53
N ASN A 323 -4.11 16.98 14.43
CA ASN A 323 -4.07 16.25 15.71
C ASN A 323 -4.04 14.71 15.58
N VAL A 324 -3.64 14.17 14.43
CA VAL A 324 -3.48 12.72 14.19
C VAL A 324 -2.02 12.31 14.46
N SER A 325 -1.56 12.60 15.67
CA SER A 325 -0.13 12.49 16.05
C SER A 325 0.43 11.07 15.91
N TRP A 326 -0.39 10.03 16.12
CA TRP A 326 0.04 8.64 15.97
C TRP A 326 0.46 8.33 14.52
N ARG A 327 -0.25 8.90 13.53
CA ARG A 327 0.07 8.73 12.09
C ARG A 327 1.32 9.51 11.72
N ALA A 328 1.45 10.75 12.21
CA ALA A 328 2.65 11.56 12.03
C ALA A 328 3.91 10.85 12.59
N VAL A 329 3.80 10.14 13.71
CA VAL A 329 4.89 9.33 14.28
C VAL A 329 5.26 8.16 13.36
N ILE A 330 4.27 7.49 12.76
CA ILE A 330 4.51 6.41 11.78
C ILE A 330 5.29 6.97 10.58
N ASP A 331 4.83 8.07 9.99
CA ASP A 331 5.50 8.69 8.84
C ASP A 331 6.94 9.08 9.15
N LYS A 332 7.17 9.71 10.31
CA LYS A 332 8.53 10.05 10.79
C LYS A 332 9.38 8.79 10.95
N ARG A 333 8.87 7.72 11.53
CA ARG A 333 9.60 6.45 11.68
C ARG A 333 9.94 5.83 10.33
N ILE A 334 9.00 5.81 9.40
CA ILE A 334 9.24 5.36 8.01
C ILE A 334 10.33 6.22 7.36
N ALA A 335 10.27 7.53 7.53
CA ALA A 335 11.24 8.49 6.99
C ALA A 335 12.66 8.31 7.57
N TYR A 336 12.78 7.89 8.84
CA TYR A 336 14.04 7.57 9.49
C TYR A 336 14.51 6.11 9.30
N GLY A 337 13.70 5.23 8.70
CA GLY A 337 14.01 3.80 8.60
C GLY A 337 13.93 3.06 9.94
N LEU A 338 13.13 3.55 10.89
CA LEU A 338 13.00 2.97 12.23
C LEU A 338 11.91 1.90 12.28
N PRO A 339 12.01 0.93 13.22
CA PRO A 339 10.92 -0.01 13.49
C PRO A 339 9.63 0.72 13.87
N LEU A 340 8.51 0.33 13.25
CA LEU A 340 7.24 1.03 13.41
C LEU A 340 6.59 0.80 14.77
N GLY A 341 6.70 -0.41 15.33
CA GLY A 341 6.22 -0.74 16.68
C GLY A 341 4.76 -0.36 16.89
N PHE A 342 3.85 -0.93 16.08
CA PHE A 342 2.41 -0.74 16.20
C PHE A 342 1.77 -1.83 17.05
N ASP A 343 0.70 -1.47 17.77
CA ASP A 343 -0.11 -2.39 18.54
C ASP A 343 -1.24 -2.96 17.68
N VAL A 344 -1.38 -4.29 17.71
CA VAL A 344 -2.49 -5.00 17.07
C VAL A 344 -3.30 -5.68 18.16
N ASP A 345 -4.57 -5.30 18.28
CA ASP A 345 -5.53 -5.91 19.22
C ASP A 345 -6.64 -6.59 18.42
N LEU A 346 -6.95 -7.85 18.76
CA LEU A 346 -7.95 -8.63 18.06
C LEU A 346 -9.08 -8.94 19.05
N GLN A 347 -10.19 -8.22 18.89
CA GLN A 347 -11.40 -8.39 19.69
C GLN A 347 -12.53 -8.84 18.75
N PRO A 348 -12.61 -10.13 18.38
CA PRO A 348 -13.69 -10.60 17.53
C PRO A 348 -15.04 -10.42 18.25
N ILE A 349 -16.04 -9.97 17.51
CA ILE A 349 -17.42 -9.92 17.99
C ILE A 349 -18.14 -11.24 17.65
N ALA A 350 -19.01 -11.68 18.55
CA ALA A 350 -19.85 -12.85 18.37
C ALA A 350 -21.26 -12.58 18.95
N PRO A 351 -22.31 -13.25 18.45
CA PRO A 351 -23.68 -13.05 18.92
C PRO A 351 -23.83 -13.34 20.42
N VAL A 352 -24.67 -12.54 21.10
CA VAL A 352 -25.01 -12.73 22.53
C VAL A 352 -26.49 -12.44 22.74
N VAL A 353 -27.35 -13.46 22.71
CA VAL A 353 -28.81 -13.28 22.88
C VAL A 353 -29.26 -13.66 24.29
N ALA A 354 -30.05 -12.79 24.93
CA ALA A 354 -30.76 -13.14 26.15
C ALA A 354 -32.06 -13.88 25.82
N VAL A 355 -32.19 -15.14 26.24
CA VAL A 355 -33.36 -15.99 25.95
C VAL A 355 -34.22 -16.16 27.21
N PRO A 356 -35.52 -15.83 27.17
CA PRO A 356 -36.42 -16.10 28.29
C PRO A 356 -36.67 -17.61 28.45
N LYS A 357 -37.25 -18.04 29.58
CA LYS A 357 -37.42 -19.47 29.90
C LYS A 357 -38.33 -20.23 28.93
N ASP A 358 -39.26 -19.54 28.29
CA ASP A 358 -40.29 -20.12 27.43
C ASP A 358 -40.49 -19.18 26.23
N PRO A 359 -39.54 -19.17 25.28
CA PRO A 359 -39.62 -18.26 24.14
C PRO A 359 -40.75 -18.69 23.21
N HIS A 360 -41.65 -17.77 22.87
CA HIS A 360 -42.78 -18.02 21.95
C HIS A 360 -42.71 -17.16 20.70
N GLU A 361 -41.99 -16.03 20.76
CA GLU A 361 -42.03 -15.01 19.72
C GLU A 361 -40.63 -14.38 19.56
N LEU A 362 -40.23 -14.16 18.31
CA LEU A 362 -39.03 -13.47 17.89
C LEU A 362 -39.44 -12.16 17.22
N LEU A 363 -38.92 -11.05 17.71
CA LEU A 363 -39.21 -9.71 17.22
C LEU A 363 -37.97 -9.12 16.54
N ILE A 364 -38.13 -8.75 15.28
CA ILE A 364 -37.08 -8.24 14.39
C ILE A 364 -37.50 -6.88 13.85
N GLY A 365 -36.55 -5.95 13.68
CA GLY A 365 -36.79 -4.68 12.99
C GLY A 365 -37.29 -3.57 13.89
N GLN A 366 -37.14 -3.69 15.20
CA GLN A 366 -37.53 -2.63 16.14
C GLN A 366 -36.49 -1.50 16.24
N THR A 367 -35.26 -1.74 15.80
CA THR A 367 -34.24 -0.71 15.84
C THR A 367 -34.63 0.45 14.91
N ALA A 368 -34.64 1.66 15.48
CA ALA A 368 -34.91 2.89 14.79
C ALA A 368 -33.74 3.85 15.05
N LEU A 369 -33.11 4.34 13.99
CA LEU A 369 -32.13 5.43 14.07
C LEU A 369 -32.80 6.69 13.53
N LEU A 370 -32.83 7.76 14.32
CA LEU A 370 -33.37 9.04 13.90
C LEU A 370 -32.22 9.94 13.45
N LEU A 371 -32.24 10.34 12.18
CA LEU A 371 -31.36 11.35 11.61
C LEU A 371 -32.09 12.69 11.57
N VAL A 372 -31.46 13.74 12.07
CA VAL A 372 -32.01 15.11 12.13
C VAL A 372 -31.16 16.11 11.35
N GLU A 373 -31.66 17.33 11.18
CA GLU A 373 -30.96 18.36 10.42
C GLU A 373 -29.58 18.67 11.03
N ASN A 374 -28.57 18.79 10.16
CA ASN A 374 -27.17 19.03 10.51
C ASN A 374 -26.42 17.87 11.17
N ASP A 375 -27.02 16.68 11.30
CA ASP A 375 -26.26 15.48 11.65
C ASP A 375 -25.11 15.28 10.66
N THR A 376 -23.97 14.85 11.19
CA THR A 376 -22.77 14.54 10.42
C THR A 376 -22.82 13.08 9.98
N LEU A 377 -23.09 12.88 8.69
CA LEU A 377 -23.04 11.59 8.03
C LEU A 377 -21.64 11.38 7.45
N LEU A 378 -20.91 10.41 7.98
CA LEU A 378 -19.64 9.96 7.40
C LEU A 378 -19.86 8.69 6.56
N SER A 379 -19.28 8.64 5.38
CA SER A 379 -19.36 7.44 4.52
C SER A 379 -18.01 7.01 3.99
N GLN A 380 -17.92 5.77 3.52
CA GLN A 380 -16.80 5.31 2.72
C GLN A 380 -16.67 6.10 1.39
N ALA A 381 -15.51 6.00 0.73
CA ALA A 381 -15.27 6.60 -0.58
C ALA A 381 -15.69 5.68 -1.73
N ASP A 382 -15.27 4.42 -1.69
CA ASP A 382 -15.60 3.42 -2.71
C ASP A 382 -17.10 3.16 -2.76
N ARG A 383 -17.69 3.08 -3.96
CA ARG A 383 -19.14 2.96 -4.21
C ARG A 383 -20.00 4.13 -3.72
N VAL A 384 -19.38 5.22 -3.25
CA VAL A 384 -20.09 6.45 -2.82
C VAL A 384 -19.66 7.64 -3.65
N SER A 385 -18.40 8.08 -3.55
CA SER A 385 -17.88 9.23 -4.31
C SER A 385 -17.13 8.78 -5.56
N ARG A 386 -16.64 7.54 -5.57
CA ARG A 386 -15.84 6.98 -6.66
C ARG A 386 -15.90 5.46 -6.64
N ASP A 387 -15.59 4.85 -7.77
CA ASP A 387 -15.45 3.41 -7.91
C ASP A 387 -14.42 3.12 -8.99
N TRP A 388 -13.27 2.60 -8.57
CA TRP A 388 -12.19 2.32 -9.50
C TRP A 388 -12.51 1.11 -10.41
N LEU A 389 -13.33 0.15 -9.98
CA LEU A 389 -13.58 -1.05 -10.77
C LEU A 389 -14.46 -0.74 -12.00
N SER A 390 -15.44 0.16 -11.86
CA SER A 390 -16.24 0.65 -12.99
C SER A 390 -15.64 1.87 -13.72
N GLY A 391 -14.46 2.33 -13.34
CA GLY A 391 -13.79 3.48 -13.96
C GLY A 391 -14.38 4.83 -13.57
N GLN A 392 -15.20 4.90 -12.52
CA GLN A 392 -15.85 6.12 -12.03
C GLN A 392 -14.93 6.89 -11.07
N LEU A 393 -13.78 7.33 -11.56
CA LEU A 393 -12.78 8.12 -10.80
C LEU A 393 -12.81 9.62 -11.15
N TYR A 394 -13.94 10.18 -11.55
CA TYR A 394 -14.03 11.55 -12.10
C TYR A 394 -13.70 12.70 -11.14
N GLN A 395 -13.59 12.44 -9.85
CA GLN A 395 -13.42 13.46 -8.81
C GLN A 395 -12.45 13.00 -7.72
N ALA A 396 -11.98 13.93 -6.90
CA ALA A 396 -11.17 13.62 -5.71
C ALA A 396 -11.96 12.69 -4.75
N PRO A 397 -11.27 11.86 -3.94
CA PRO A 397 -11.93 10.89 -3.08
C PRO A 397 -12.88 11.52 -2.06
N ASP A 398 -12.53 12.70 -1.55
CA ASP A 398 -13.27 13.44 -0.53
C ASP A 398 -14.43 14.30 -1.09
N SER A 399 -14.62 14.33 -2.42
CA SER A 399 -15.62 15.17 -3.07
C SER A 399 -17.04 14.71 -2.75
N THR A 400 -17.77 15.54 -2.00
CA THR A 400 -19.18 15.33 -1.62
C THR A 400 -20.19 15.83 -2.66
N ASN A 401 -19.71 16.46 -3.74
CA ASN A 401 -20.54 17.15 -4.74
C ASN A 401 -21.33 16.19 -5.63
N ARG A 402 -20.79 15.00 -5.85
CA ARG A 402 -21.42 13.95 -6.64
C ARG A 402 -21.25 12.64 -5.91
N THR A 403 -22.34 11.94 -5.67
CA THR A 403 -22.27 10.52 -5.28
C THR A 403 -22.72 9.66 -6.44
N LEU A 404 -22.25 8.42 -6.45
CA LEU A 404 -22.55 7.45 -7.47
C LEU A 404 -23.93 6.84 -7.21
N THR A 405 -24.75 6.77 -8.26
CA THR A 405 -26.06 6.11 -8.21
C THR A 405 -26.10 4.86 -9.08
N THR A 406 -25.01 4.55 -9.77
CA THR A 406 -24.88 3.36 -10.59
C THR A 406 -23.53 2.71 -10.32
N PHE A 407 -23.56 1.41 -10.11
CA PHE A 407 -22.38 0.58 -9.87
C PHE A 407 -22.58 -0.75 -10.59
N SER A 408 -21.49 -1.32 -11.11
CA SER A 408 -21.54 -2.55 -11.90
C SER A 408 -21.05 -3.75 -11.09
N GLU A 409 -21.90 -4.33 -10.22
CA GLU A 409 -21.65 -5.68 -9.69
C GLU A 409 -21.87 -6.75 -10.77
N ARG A 410 -22.69 -6.44 -11.78
CA ARG A 410 -22.93 -7.28 -12.96
C ARG A 410 -22.42 -6.56 -14.21
N LEU A 411 -21.57 -7.23 -14.98
CA LEU A 411 -20.85 -6.74 -16.18
C LEU A 411 -21.73 -6.05 -17.24
N SER A 412 -23.04 -6.29 -17.23
CA SER A 412 -24.01 -5.66 -18.12
C SER A 412 -25.37 -5.62 -17.47
N TRP A 413 -26.09 -4.51 -17.66
CA TRP A 413 -27.46 -4.32 -17.21
C TRP A 413 -28.31 -3.89 -18.37
N THR A 414 -29.59 -4.25 -18.35
CA THR A 414 -30.54 -3.53 -19.20
C THR A 414 -30.86 -2.15 -18.58
N PRO A 415 -31.19 -1.13 -19.38
CA PRO A 415 -31.62 0.17 -18.84
C PRO A 415 -32.76 0.07 -17.83
N GLU A 416 -33.64 -0.93 -17.99
CA GLU A 416 -34.75 -1.22 -17.09
C GLU A 416 -34.26 -1.75 -15.73
N GLU A 417 -33.22 -2.57 -15.68
CA GLU A 417 -32.66 -3.07 -14.42
C GLU A 417 -31.91 -1.98 -13.65
N LEU A 418 -31.31 -1.01 -14.35
CA LEU A 418 -30.51 0.03 -13.71
C LEU A 418 -31.33 0.94 -12.79
N HIS A 419 -32.64 1.11 -13.04
CA HIS A 419 -33.54 1.96 -12.25
C HIS A 419 -32.84 3.25 -11.76
N PRO A 420 -32.39 4.12 -12.70
CA PRO A 420 -31.55 5.27 -12.37
C PRO A 420 -32.23 6.30 -11.46
N ASP A 421 -33.56 6.24 -11.36
CA ASP A 421 -34.40 7.03 -10.46
C ASP A 421 -34.29 6.60 -8.99
N ILE A 422 -33.91 5.34 -8.73
CA ILE A 422 -33.65 4.82 -7.37
C ILE A 422 -32.14 4.73 -7.13
N GLY A 423 -31.40 4.22 -8.11
CA GLY A 423 -29.96 4.02 -8.02
C GLY A 423 -29.53 2.85 -7.14
N TRP A 424 -28.23 2.59 -7.15
CA TRP A 424 -27.57 1.42 -6.55
C TRP A 424 -26.58 1.83 -5.45
N HIS A 425 -26.39 0.91 -4.50
CA HIS A 425 -25.38 0.93 -3.44
C HIS A 425 -25.47 2.12 -2.48
N GLU A 426 -24.46 2.25 -1.62
CA GLU A 426 -24.32 3.25 -0.58
C GLU A 426 -24.45 4.67 -1.12
N GLY A 427 -23.85 4.97 -2.27
CA GLY A 427 -23.92 6.30 -2.89
C GLY A 427 -25.35 6.76 -3.22
N ALA A 428 -26.21 5.85 -3.71
CA ALA A 428 -27.62 6.15 -3.96
C ALA A 428 -28.40 6.38 -2.66
N ARG A 429 -28.15 5.56 -1.63
CA ARG A 429 -28.81 5.73 -0.33
C ARG A 429 -28.43 7.06 0.34
N ILE A 430 -27.16 7.44 0.24
CA ILE A 430 -26.70 8.74 0.74
C ILE A 430 -27.35 9.90 -0.03
N ASN A 431 -27.55 9.76 -1.34
CA ASN A 431 -28.33 10.74 -2.12
C ASN A 431 -29.76 10.85 -1.63
N ASP A 432 -30.44 9.72 -1.41
CA ASP A 432 -31.82 9.72 -0.92
C ASP A 432 -31.91 10.44 0.43
N LEU A 433 -30.97 10.17 1.36
CA LEU A 433 -30.92 10.85 2.66
C LEU A 433 -30.69 12.37 2.52
N LYS A 434 -29.73 12.78 1.68
CA LYS A 434 -29.40 14.20 1.46
C LYS A 434 -30.48 14.97 0.71
N ALA A 435 -31.24 14.29 -0.14
CA ALA A 435 -32.36 14.89 -0.87
C ALA A 435 -33.52 15.25 0.07
N GLU A 436 -33.72 14.43 1.10
CA GLU A 436 -34.80 14.61 2.07
C GLU A 436 -34.38 15.51 3.24
N LEU A 437 -33.13 15.44 3.70
CA LEU A 437 -32.67 16.12 4.92
C LEU A 437 -31.30 16.81 4.69
N PRO A 438 -31.11 18.06 5.13
CA PRO A 438 -29.84 18.78 5.02
C PRO A 438 -28.80 18.21 6.02
N LEU A 439 -28.22 17.07 5.66
CA LEU A 439 -27.14 16.41 6.40
C LEU A 439 -25.78 16.99 6.03
N ARG A 440 -24.86 17.06 6.99
CA ARG A 440 -23.45 17.33 6.71
C ARG A 440 -22.80 16.03 6.28
N HIS A 441 -22.50 15.90 5.00
CA HIS A 441 -21.85 14.70 4.46
C HIS A 441 -20.32 14.85 4.47
N VAL A 442 -19.63 13.88 5.06
CA VAL A 442 -18.17 13.72 5.05
C VAL A 442 -17.84 12.39 4.37
N ILE A 443 -16.85 12.37 3.48
CA ILE A 443 -16.32 11.14 2.91
C ILE A 443 -15.05 10.78 3.65
N GLY A 444 -15.00 9.59 4.22
CA GLY A 444 -13.78 9.07 4.81
C GLY A 444 -12.83 8.52 3.74
N THR A 445 -11.60 9.02 3.69
CA THR A 445 -10.59 8.68 2.66
C THR A 445 -9.21 8.51 3.28
N GLY A 446 -8.33 7.75 2.61
CA GLY A 446 -6.91 7.74 2.92
C GLY A 446 -6.57 7.06 4.24
N THR A 447 -7.26 5.97 4.57
CA THR A 447 -7.02 5.22 5.80
C THR A 447 -5.67 4.49 5.73
N LEU A 448 -4.81 4.72 6.73
CA LEU A 448 -3.56 3.98 6.87
C LEU A 448 -3.86 2.58 7.43
N VAL A 449 -3.29 1.55 6.82
CA VAL A 449 -3.41 0.15 7.24
C VAL A 449 -2.03 -0.46 7.44
N VAL A 450 -1.94 -1.40 8.38
CA VAL A 450 -0.70 -2.14 8.66
C VAL A 450 -0.89 -3.64 8.48
N ARG A 451 0.18 -4.30 8.05
CA ARG A 451 0.22 -5.75 7.91
C ARG A 451 0.79 -6.38 9.17
N SER A 452 0.08 -7.37 9.71
CA SER A 452 0.53 -8.19 10.83
C SER A 452 0.07 -9.63 10.64
N ASN A 453 1.00 -10.58 10.82
CA ASN A 453 0.73 -12.01 10.65
C ASN A 453 0.03 -12.37 9.31
N GLY A 454 0.43 -11.69 8.23
CA GLY A 454 -0.11 -11.92 6.88
C GLY A 454 -1.45 -11.26 6.58
N LYS A 455 -2.11 -10.61 7.55
CA LYS A 455 -3.38 -9.89 7.42
C LYS A 455 -3.17 -8.38 7.54
N TRP A 456 -4.13 -7.60 7.08
CA TRP A 456 -4.11 -6.13 7.14
C TRP A 456 -5.13 -5.61 8.13
N TYR A 457 -4.81 -4.51 8.81
CA TYR A 457 -5.64 -3.93 9.85
C TYR A 457 -5.69 -2.42 9.73
N ALA A 458 -6.88 -1.85 9.93
CA ALA A 458 -7.13 -0.42 10.06
C ALA A 458 -7.18 -0.01 11.55
N PRO A 459 -6.84 1.25 11.87
CA PRO A 459 -6.72 1.73 13.23
C PRO A 459 -8.03 2.24 13.82
N ASN A 460 -8.08 2.26 15.14
CA ASN A 460 -9.00 3.12 15.89
C ASN A 460 -8.43 4.55 16.00
N GLU A 461 -9.12 5.41 16.76
CA GLU A 461 -8.76 6.81 16.93
C GLU A 461 -7.42 7.05 17.68
N GLN A 462 -6.92 6.05 18.41
CA GLN A 462 -5.61 6.12 19.08
C GLN A 462 -4.46 5.51 18.25
N GLY A 463 -4.71 5.02 17.04
CA GLY A 463 -3.70 4.34 16.21
C GLY A 463 -3.44 2.89 16.61
N VAL A 464 -4.38 2.24 17.32
CA VAL A 464 -4.34 0.79 17.59
C VAL A 464 -5.00 0.07 16.42
N PHE A 465 -4.25 -0.80 15.74
CA PHE A 465 -4.70 -1.47 14.51
C PHE A 465 -5.46 -2.75 14.83
N MET A 466 -6.79 -2.69 14.76
CA MET A 466 -7.65 -3.77 15.27
C MET A 466 -8.75 -4.23 14.32
N PHE A 467 -9.01 -3.50 13.24
CA PHE A 467 -10.10 -3.83 12.32
C PHE A 467 -9.56 -4.46 11.05
N GLU A 468 -9.75 -5.78 10.88
CA GLU A 468 -9.22 -6.50 9.72
C GLU A 468 -9.74 -5.92 8.40
N VAL A 469 -8.82 -5.62 7.48
CA VAL A 469 -9.06 -5.14 6.13
C VAL A 469 -8.79 -6.30 5.15
N PRO A 470 -9.79 -6.74 4.37
CA PRO A 470 -9.61 -7.80 3.39
C PRO A 470 -8.52 -7.50 2.36
N ILE A 471 -7.78 -8.52 1.94
CA ILE A 471 -6.67 -8.38 0.97
C ILE A 471 -7.14 -7.86 -0.40
N ASP A 472 -8.38 -8.13 -0.79
CA ASP A 472 -8.92 -7.61 -2.06
C ASP A 472 -9.03 -6.08 -2.04
N LYS A 473 -9.22 -5.46 -0.86
CA LYS A 473 -9.25 -3.98 -0.72
C LYS A 473 -7.87 -3.36 -0.74
N VAL A 474 -6.89 -4.03 -0.15
CA VAL A 474 -5.48 -3.59 -0.20
C VAL A 474 -4.90 -3.79 -1.61
N SER A 475 -5.43 -4.73 -2.37
CA SER A 475 -5.07 -4.99 -3.77
C SER A 475 -5.70 -4.00 -4.76
N TYR A 476 -6.33 -2.91 -4.30
CA TYR A 476 -6.82 -1.87 -5.19
C TYR A 476 -5.64 -1.15 -5.87
N PRO A 477 -5.65 -0.92 -7.19
CA PRO A 477 -4.55 -0.23 -7.88
C PRO A 477 -4.39 1.25 -7.48
N THR A 478 -5.26 1.78 -6.65
CA THR A 478 -5.17 3.14 -6.07
C THR A 478 -4.46 3.17 -4.70
N ALA A 479 -4.14 2.02 -4.09
CA ALA A 479 -3.49 1.97 -2.77
C ALA A 479 -2.03 2.46 -2.79
N PHE A 480 -1.60 3.23 -1.78
CA PHE A 480 -0.23 3.76 -1.69
C PHE A 480 0.59 2.95 -0.68
N PHE A 481 1.62 2.23 -1.14
CA PHE A 481 2.44 1.39 -0.25
C PHE A 481 3.64 2.17 0.29
N LEU A 482 3.58 2.58 1.55
CA LEU A 482 4.67 3.31 2.20
C LEU A 482 5.82 2.37 2.58
N THR A 483 5.51 1.12 2.94
CA THR A 483 6.44 0.02 3.17
C THR A 483 5.74 -1.29 2.75
N PRO A 484 6.42 -2.47 2.75
CA PRO A 484 5.73 -3.74 2.47
C PRO A 484 4.58 -4.06 3.45
N ASP A 485 4.62 -3.47 4.65
CA ASP A 485 3.68 -3.74 5.73
C ASP A 485 2.84 -2.50 6.12
N VAL A 486 2.92 -1.41 5.36
CA VAL A 486 2.13 -0.18 5.59
C VAL A 486 1.62 0.36 4.27
N ALA A 487 0.31 0.54 4.17
CA ALA A 487 -0.33 1.12 3.00
C ALA A 487 -1.34 2.19 3.40
N VAL A 488 -1.63 3.10 2.49
CA VAL A 488 -2.71 4.10 2.60
C VAL A 488 -3.75 3.78 1.56
N LEU A 489 -5.00 3.67 1.98
CA LEU A 489 -6.13 3.30 1.14
C LEU A 489 -6.99 4.55 0.89
N PRO A 490 -6.80 5.28 -0.23
CA PRO A 490 -7.63 6.44 -0.56
C PRO A 490 -9.09 6.03 -0.77
N ASP A 491 -9.31 4.89 -1.44
CA ASP A 491 -10.65 4.37 -1.70
C ASP A 491 -11.08 3.45 -0.55
N THR A 492 -11.48 4.05 0.57
CA THR A 492 -12.00 3.30 1.72
C THR A 492 -13.24 2.49 1.31
N HIS A 493 -13.32 1.26 1.78
CA HIS A 493 -14.41 0.34 1.45
C HIS A 493 -14.85 -0.49 2.66
N GLY A 494 -15.83 0.03 3.42
CA GLY A 494 -16.39 -0.59 4.61
C GLY A 494 -16.03 0.13 5.90
N VAL A 495 -16.84 -0.12 6.92
CA VAL A 495 -16.81 0.60 8.21
C VAL A 495 -15.49 0.42 8.96
N ASN A 496 -14.79 -0.70 8.75
CA ASN A 496 -13.46 -0.96 9.32
C ASN A 496 -12.42 0.10 8.99
N MET A 497 -12.55 0.78 7.87
CA MET A 497 -11.62 1.84 7.46
C MET A 497 -12.05 3.24 7.91
N LEU A 498 -13.20 3.39 8.60
CA LEU A 498 -13.80 4.69 8.88
C LEU A 498 -13.73 5.09 10.36
N VAL A 499 -13.31 4.19 11.25
CA VAL A 499 -13.42 4.38 12.71
C VAL A 499 -12.71 5.63 13.21
N GLU A 500 -11.44 5.80 12.85
CA GLU A 500 -10.67 6.97 13.27
C GLU A 500 -11.31 8.28 12.81
N GLN A 501 -11.72 8.35 11.54
CA GLN A 501 -12.27 9.55 10.91
C GLN A 501 -13.68 9.86 11.46
N ALA A 502 -14.50 8.84 11.70
CA ALA A 502 -15.81 8.99 12.33
C ALA A 502 -15.71 9.66 13.71
N ILE A 503 -14.72 9.26 14.51
CA ILE A 503 -14.51 9.83 15.85
C ILE A 503 -13.90 11.23 15.76
N ARG A 504 -12.90 11.43 14.88
CA ARG A 504 -12.23 12.72 14.67
C ARG A 504 -13.19 13.80 14.15
N ASP A 505 -14.07 13.44 13.22
CA ASP A 505 -15.01 14.36 12.59
C ASP A 505 -16.35 14.47 13.33
N HIS A 506 -16.47 13.82 14.50
CA HIS A 506 -17.68 13.80 15.32
C HIS A 506 -18.92 13.35 14.52
N ALA A 507 -18.79 12.24 13.79
CA ALA A 507 -19.90 11.67 13.04
C ALA A 507 -21.03 11.23 13.97
N ASP A 508 -22.26 11.60 13.64
CA ASP A 508 -23.47 11.12 14.31
C ASP A 508 -23.90 9.77 13.72
N VAL A 509 -23.66 9.59 12.42
CA VAL A 509 -23.95 8.36 11.68
C VAL A 509 -22.85 8.00 10.69
N VAL A 510 -22.52 6.71 10.61
CA VAL A 510 -21.61 6.14 9.63
C VAL A 510 -22.37 5.24 8.67
N VAL A 511 -22.21 5.45 7.37
CA VAL A 511 -22.82 4.63 6.31
C VAL A 511 -21.72 3.90 5.54
N GLY A 512 -21.79 2.58 5.50
CA GLY A 512 -20.79 1.78 4.78
C GLY A 512 -21.14 0.30 4.66
N CYS A 513 -20.22 -0.43 4.05
CA CYS A 513 -20.32 -1.87 3.88
C CYS A 513 -19.95 -2.64 5.15
N CYS A 514 -20.62 -3.77 5.41
CA CYS A 514 -20.41 -4.67 6.56
C CYS A 514 -20.38 -6.16 6.13
N ASP A 515 -19.74 -6.44 5.00
CA ASP A 515 -19.60 -7.78 4.41
C ASP A 515 -18.34 -8.55 4.86
N HIS A 516 -17.71 -8.14 5.97
CA HIS A 516 -16.55 -8.81 6.55
C HIS A 516 -16.59 -8.71 8.09
N PRO A 517 -16.11 -9.72 8.86
CA PRO A 517 -16.13 -9.66 10.33
C PRO A 517 -15.46 -8.40 10.89
N GLY A 518 -14.31 -8.01 10.33
CA GLY A 518 -13.60 -6.79 10.74
C GLY A 518 -14.42 -5.50 10.55
N LYS A 519 -15.33 -5.47 9.56
CA LYS A 519 -16.25 -4.32 9.34
C LYS A 519 -17.33 -4.25 10.42
N VAL A 520 -17.83 -5.40 10.86
CA VAL A 520 -18.86 -5.48 11.91
C VAL A 520 -18.26 -5.22 13.29
N GLN A 521 -17.04 -5.69 13.54
CA GLN A 521 -16.27 -5.33 14.72
C GLN A 521 -16.09 -3.81 14.82
N ALA A 522 -15.76 -3.14 13.71
CA ALA A 522 -15.67 -1.69 13.65
C ALA A 522 -17.02 -0.99 13.86
N ALA A 523 -18.08 -1.52 13.27
CA ALA A 523 -19.44 -1.02 13.47
C ALA A 523 -19.85 -1.10 14.96
N ALA A 524 -19.54 -2.21 15.63
CA ALA A 524 -19.79 -2.36 17.05
C ALA A 524 -18.97 -1.40 17.90
N TYR A 525 -17.68 -1.23 17.60
CA TYR A 525 -16.81 -0.28 18.29
C TYR A 525 -17.34 1.17 18.23
N LEU A 526 -17.89 1.57 17.08
CA LEU A 526 -18.57 2.86 16.90
C LEU A 526 -19.90 2.91 17.67
N GLY A 527 -20.70 1.83 17.61
CA GLY A 527 -21.95 1.73 18.34
C GLY A 527 -21.81 1.84 19.86
N GLU A 528 -20.76 1.24 20.44
CA GLU A 528 -20.39 1.36 21.85
C GLU A 528 -20.05 2.80 22.26
N ARG A 529 -19.68 3.64 21.29
CA ARG A 529 -19.41 5.08 21.44
C ARG A 529 -20.61 5.95 21.06
N ASN A 530 -21.78 5.33 20.91
CA ASN A 530 -23.04 6.00 20.56
C ASN A 530 -22.98 6.72 19.20
N ILE A 531 -22.18 6.19 18.27
CA ILE A 531 -22.19 6.60 16.85
C ILE A 531 -23.05 5.58 16.11
N SER A 532 -24.08 6.06 15.41
CA SER A 532 -24.99 5.18 14.69
C SER A 532 -24.32 4.59 13.46
N VAL A 533 -24.60 3.35 13.10
CA VAL A 533 -24.01 2.70 11.93
C VAL A 533 -25.08 2.06 11.06
N ILE A 534 -25.04 2.38 9.76
CA ILE A 534 -25.94 1.85 8.73
C ILE A 534 -25.12 0.98 7.78
N CYS A 535 -25.28 -0.34 7.92
CA CYS A 535 -24.64 -1.37 7.11
C CYS A 535 -25.48 -1.70 5.88
N LEU A 536 -25.42 -0.92 4.80
CA LEU A 536 -26.30 -1.11 3.64
C LEU A 536 -26.02 -2.39 2.84
N THR A 537 -24.75 -2.79 2.75
CA THR A 537 -24.32 -4.06 2.18
C THR A 537 -23.76 -4.95 3.29
N ASP A 538 -24.66 -5.74 3.89
CA ASP A 538 -24.38 -6.63 5.02
C ASP A 538 -24.20 -8.09 4.59
N LEU A 539 -23.21 -8.76 5.19
CA LEU A 539 -23.22 -10.23 5.27
C LEU A 539 -22.96 -10.69 6.69
N TYR A 540 -22.17 -9.93 7.46
CA TYR A 540 -21.67 -10.32 8.77
C TYR A 540 -22.35 -9.57 9.92
N VAL A 541 -23.30 -8.66 9.65
CA VAL A 541 -24.12 -8.01 10.70
C VAL A 541 -24.71 -9.00 11.72
N PRO A 542 -25.06 -10.26 11.36
CA PRO A 542 -25.41 -11.29 12.34
C PRO A 542 -24.42 -11.46 13.50
N ASP A 543 -23.13 -11.21 13.29
CA ASP A 543 -22.10 -11.36 14.33
C ASP A 543 -22.30 -10.34 15.49
N ALA A 544 -23.05 -9.26 15.26
CA ALA A 544 -23.41 -8.25 16.27
C ALA A 544 -24.77 -8.51 16.95
N ILE A 545 -25.43 -9.65 16.68
CA ILE A 545 -26.75 -9.95 17.25
C ILE A 545 -26.71 -9.92 18.79
N GLY A 546 -27.68 -9.19 19.37
CA GLY A 546 -27.92 -9.14 20.82
C GLY A 546 -26.99 -8.21 21.62
N HIS A 547 -26.10 -7.47 20.95
CA HIS A 547 -25.28 -6.44 21.60
C HIS A 547 -26.04 -5.14 21.91
N ASN A 548 -27.25 -4.95 21.36
CA ASN A 548 -28.10 -3.78 21.58
C ASN A 548 -27.39 -2.45 21.23
N LEU A 549 -26.86 -2.38 20.01
CA LEU A 549 -26.04 -1.28 19.49
C LEU A 549 -26.88 -0.37 18.57
N PRO A 550 -26.54 0.92 18.39
CA PRO A 550 -27.17 1.77 17.36
C PRO A 550 -26.68 1.38 15.96
N LEU A 551 -27.00 0.15 15.55
CA LEU A 551 -26.53 -0.52 14.35
C LEU A 551 -27.73 -1.18 13.66
N VAL A 552 -27.86 -0.95 12.37
CA VAL A 552 -28.83 -1.60 11.50
C VAL A 552 -28.14 -2.05 10.22
N GLY A 553 -28.57 -3.13 9.60
CA GLY A 553 -28.14 -3.45 8.25
C GLY A 553 -29.30 -3.61 7.27
N SER A 554 -29.00 -3.24 6.03
CA SER A 554 -29.95 -3.07 4.92
C SER A 554 -31.32 -2.47 5.34
N PRO A 555 -31.38 -1.38 6.13
CA PRO A 555 -32.66 -0.84 6.59
C PRO A 555 -33.40 -0.06 5.49
N PRO A 556 -34.74 0.01 5.54
CA PRO A 556 -35.48 1.07 4.86
C PRO A 556 -35.35 2.40 5.60
N PHE A 557 -35.79 3.48 4.97
CA PHE A 557 -35.89 4.79 5.62
C PHE A 557 -37.25 5.44 5.30
N ALA A 558 -37.73 6.25 6.24
CA ALA A 558 -38.99 6.97 6.13
C ALA A 558 -38.83 8.40 6.66
N ARG A 559 -39.47 9.36 5.98
CA ARG A 559 -39.51 10.75 6.45
C ARG A 559 -40.54 10.89 7.58
N THR A 560 -40.14 11.49 8.69
CA THR A 560 -40.99 11.86 9.82
C THR A 560 -40.99 13.39 10.01
N PRO A 561 -41.89 13.94 10.84
CA PRO A 561 -41.83 15.35 11.22
C PRO A 561 -40.51 15.74 11.92
N GLU A 562 -39.91 14.81 12.66
CA GLU A 562 -38.69 15.01 13.45
C GLU A 562 -37.42 14.86 12.61
N GLY A 563 -37.45 14.07 11.53
CA GLY A 563 -36.25 13.80 10.72
C GLY A 563 -36.45 12.69 9.71
N ILE A 564 -35.39 11.90 9.47
CA ILE A 564 -35.47 10.64 8.74
C ILE A 564 -35.27 9.50 9.74
N GLU A 565 -36.25 8.63 9.82
CA GLU A 565 -36.15 7.39 10.57
C GLU A 565 -35.57 6.29 9.66
N VAL A 566 -34.53 5.62 10.13
CA VAL A 566 -33.85 4.52 9.45
C VAL A 566 -34.12 3.25 10.27
N GLY A 567 -34.79 2.27 9.66
CA GLY A 567 -35.29 1.08 10.34
C GLY A 567 -36.78 1.17 10.66
N ASP A 568 -37.14 0.86 11.92
CA ASP A 568 -38.51 0.80 12.47
C ASP A 568 -39.52 0.03 11.60
N ARG A 569 -39.25 -1.25 11.41
CA ARG A 569 -40.15 -2.21 10.73
C ARG A 569 -40.35 -3.44 11.60
N PRO A 570 -40.99 -3.31 12.77
CA PRO A 570 -41.16 -4.45 13.66
C PRO A 570 -42.00 -5.55 13.01
N LEU A 571 -41.46 -6.77 13.03
CA LEU A 571 -42.12 -7.99 12.60
C LEU A 571 -41.97 -9.03 13.71
N SER A 572 -43.09 -9.65 14.05
CA SER A 572 -43.15 -10.76 15.00
C SER A 572 -43.23 -12.08 14.25
N ILE A 573 -42.36 -13.03 14.64
CA ILE A 573 -42.33 -14.40 14.15
C ILE A 573 -42.54 -15.32 15.36
N ALA A 574 -43.60 -16.12 15.37
CA ALA A 574 -43.76 -17.17 16.36
C ALA A 574 -42.69 -18.25 16.16
N VAL A 575 -41.97 -18.64 17.21
CA VAL A 575 -40.81 -19.56 17.09
C VAL A 575 -41.16 -20.91 16.46
N TYR A 576 -42.42 -21.32 16.58
CA TYR A 576 -42.96 -22.57 16.04
C TYR A 576 -43.59 -22.45 14.64
N GLU A 577 -43.82 -21.23 14.13
CA GLU A 577 -44.41 -21.07 12.81
C GLU A 577 -43.40 -21.42 11.70
N PRO A 578 -43.83 -22.03 10.58
CA PRO A 578 -42.91 -22.35 9.50
C PRO A 578 -42.32 -21.08 8.89
N LEU A 579 -40.99 -21.02 8.85
CA LEU A 579 -40.19 -19.96 8.24
C LEU A 579 -39.38 -20.56 7.09
N VAL A 580 -39.39 -19.95 5.91
CA VAL A 580 -38.50 -20.34 4.81
C VAL A 580 -37.33 -19.36 4.71
N VAL A 581 -36.11 -19.88 4.80
CA VAL A 581 -34.88 -19.07 4.80
C VAL A 581 -34.06 -19.37 3.57
N MET A 582 -33.74 -18.32 2.82
CA MET A 582 -32.90 -18.44 1.65
C MET A 582 -31.42 -18.60 2.02
N ASN A 583 -30.75 -19.47 1.28
CA ASN A 583 -29.32 -19.72 1.29
C ASN A 583 -28.82 -19.78 -0.16
N ALA A 584 -27.52 -19.80 -0.36
CA ALA A 584 -26.94 -19.92 -1.70
C ALA A 584 -25.67 -20.79 -1.73
N SER A 585 -25.34 -21.27 -2.92
CA SER A 585 -24.03 -21.90 -3.21
C SER A 585 -22.93 -20.84 -3.39
N ASP A 586 -21.68 -21.31 -3.51
CA ASP A 586 -20.50 -20.48 -3.86
C ASP A 586 -20.10 -20.62 -5.34
N GLU A 587 -20.95 -21.24 -6.16
CA GLU A 587 -20.59 -21.61 -7.54
C GLU A 587 -20.47 -20.40 -8.46
N GLN A 588 -21.21 -19.33 -8.19
CA GLN A 588 -21.23 -18.10 -8.97
C GLN A 588 -20.74 -16.91 -8.13
N TYR A 589 -19.87 -16.07 -8.71
CA TYR A 589 -19.38 -14.86 -8.05
C TYR A 589 -20.54 -13.95 -7.62
N ALA A 590 -20.41 -13.33 -6.44
CA ALA A 590 -21.41 -12.49 -5.77
C ALA A 590 -22.75 -13.17 -5.43
N LEU A 591 -22.99 -14.44 -5.82
CA LEU A 591 -24.17 -15.19 -5.38
C LEU A 591 -24.13 -15.46 -3.87
N TRP A 592 -22.93 -15.54 -3.27
CA TRP A 592 -22.73 -15.78 -1.85
C TRP A 592 -23.39 -14.74 -0.92
N TYR A 593 -23.69 -13.53 -1.40
CA TYR A 593 -24.49 -12.56 -0.64
C TYR A 593 -25.95 -13.01 -0.42
N TYR A 594 -26.47 -13.97 -1.19
CA TYR A 594 -27.77 -14.62 -0.91
C TYR A 594 -27.71 -15.58 0.29
N LYS A 595 -26.53 -15.78 0.91
CA LYS A 595 -26.37 -16.53 2.17
C LYS A 595 -26.67 -15.68 3.40
N THR A 596 -26.80 -14.35 3.27
CA THR A 596 -27.03 -13.48 4.42
C THR A 596 -28.25 -13.87 5.27
N PRO A 597 -29.43 -14.18 4.70
CA PRO A 597 -30.58 -14.64 5.49
C PRO A 597 -30.25 -15.92 6.27
N ALA A 598 -29.65 -16.91 5.61
CA ALA A 598 -29.27 -18.15 6.26
C ALA A 598 -28.27 -17.95 7.40
N ARG A 599 -27.30 -17.06 7.23
CA ARG A 599 -26.33 -16.73 8.28
C ARG A 599 -27.02 -16.07 9.48
N TYR A 600 -27.92 -15.13 9.23
CA TYR A 600 -28.66 -14.42 10.27
C TYR A 600 -29.47 -15.39 11.12
N PHE A 601 -30.35 -16.18 10.51
CA PHE A 601 -31.20 -17.12 11.25
C PHE A 601 -30.41 -18.24 11.92
N ARG A 602 -29.35 -18.78 11.30
CA ARG A 602 -28.46 -19.75 11.97
C ARG A 602 -27.75 -19.17 13.19
N SER A 603 -27.52 -17.87 13.24
CA SER A 603 -26.94 -17.20 14.41
C SER A 603 -27.95 -17.11 15.55
N ILE A 604 -29.23 -16.90 15.24
CA ILE A 604 -30.33 -16.92 16.20
C ILE A 604 -30.61 -18.34 16.71
N GLU A 605 -30.56 -19.35 15.84
CA GLU A 605 -30.75 -20.76 16.17
C GLU A 605 -29.72 -21.32 17.16
N GLN A 606 -28.62 -20.60 17.41
CA GLN A 606 -27.70 -20.94 18.50
C GLN A 606 -28.32 -20.73 19.89
N PHE A 607 -29.43 -19.98 19.97
CA PHE A 607 -30.09 -19.54 21.20
C PHE A 607 -31.56 -19.96 21.28
N VAL A 608 -32.27 -20.01 20.15
CA VAL A 608 -33.72 -20.30 20.08
C VAL A 608 -34.00 -21.31 18.96
N ASP A 609 -34.71 -22.39 19.26
CA ASP A 609 -35.11 -23.36 18.24
C ASP A 609 -36.23 -22.78 17.35
N LEU A 610 -35.90 -22.49 16.08
CA LEU A 610 -36.85 -21.98 15.09
C LEU A 610 -37.31 -23.10 14.15
N ASN A 611 -38.57 -23.05 13.69
CA ASN A 611 -39.07 -23.95 12.65
C ASN A 611 -38.67 -23.46 11.24
N ALA A 612 -37.36 -23.34 10.99
CA ALA A 612 -36.79 -22.81 9.76
C ALA A 612 -36.46 -23.90 8.72
N THR A 613 -36.88 -23.69 7.47
CA THR A 613 -36.52 -24.51 6.31
C THR A 613 -35.57 -23.74 5.39
N TYR A 614 -34.35 -24.24 5.21
CA TYR A 614 -33.33 -23.58 4.40
C TYR A 614 -33.35 -24.04 2.94
N VAL A 615 -33.53 -23.11 2.00
CA VAL A 615 -33.53 -23.37 0.55
C VAL A 615 -32.24 -22.83 -0.06
N THR A 616 -31.46 -23.67 -0.73
CA THR A 616 -30.19 -23.26 -1.34
C THR A 616 -30.36 -23.03 -2.83
N ILE A 617 -30.20 -21.78 -3.25
CA ILE A 617 -30.23 -21.42 -4.67
C ILE A 617 -28.85 -21.56 -5.31
N HIS A 618 -28.83 -21.88 -6.60
CA HIS A 618 -27.60 -22.06 -7.38
C HIS A 618 -27.39 -20.97 -8.44
N THR A 619 -28.39 -20.11 -8.66
CA THR A 619 -28.33 -19.01 -9.63
C THR A 619 -29.03 -17.77 -9.10
N PHE A 620 -28.79 -16.62 -9.71
CA PHE A 620 -29.50 -15.37 -9.41
C PHE A 620 -31.01 -15.38 -9.73
N ALA A 621 -31.54 -16.44 -10.35
CA ALA A 621 -32.95 -16.57 -10.72
C ALA A 621 -33.69 -17.63 -9.90
N GLY A 622 -33.13 -18.08 -8.76
CA GLY A 622 -33.68 -19.17 -7.95
C GLY A 622 -34.69 -18.74 -6.87
N MET A 623 -35.23 -17.52 -6.92
CA MET A 623 -36.20 -17.06 -5.91
C MET A 623 -37.53 -17.82 -5.98
N ASP A 624 -37.88 -18.35 -7.16
CA ASP A 624 -39.07 -19.18 -7.36
C ASP A 624 -39.02 -20.48 -6.54
N GLU A 625 -37.84 -21.08 -6.38
CA GLU A 625 -37.63 -22.26 -5.51
C GLU A 625 -37.93 -21.94 -4.03
N VAL A 626 -37.59 -20.72 -3.58
CA VAL A 626 -37.83 -20.26 -2.21
C VAL A 626 -39.33 -20.07 -1.97
N VAL A 627 -40.02 -19.36 -2.87
CA VAL A 627 -41.47 -19.12 -2.76
C VAL A 627 -42.25 -20.44 -2.87
N ALA A 628 -41.89 -21.33 -3.79
CA ALA A 628 -42.53 -22.64 -3.91
C ALA A 628 -42.37 -23.51 -2.65
N MET A 629 -41.24 -23.37 -1.92
CA MET A 629 -41.06 -24.03 -0.63
C MET A 629 -41.95 -23.40 0.46
N ALA A 630 -42.13 -22.08 0.45
CA ALA A 630 -43.04 -21.40 1.37
C ALA A 630 -44.47 -21.92 1.19
N ASP A 631 -44.93 -22.03 -0.06
CA ASP A 631 -46.24 -22.61 -0.39
C ASP A 631 -46.37 -24.06 0.06
N ALA A 632 -45.34 -24.88 -0.20
CA ALA A 632 -45.35 -26.31 0.14
C ALA A 632 -45.38 -26.57 1.66
N THR A 633 -44.81 -25.66 2.46
CA THR A 633 -44.73 -25.76 3.91
C THR A 633 -45.81 -24.95 4.64
N GLY A 634 -46.55 -24.11 3.91
CA GLY A 634 -47.52 -23.17 4.48
C GLY A 634 -46.86 -22.04 5.28
N ALA A 635 -45.59 -21.71 4.98
CA ALA A 635 -44.85 -20.66 5.67
C ALA A 635 -45.46 -19.28 5.39
N GLN A 636 -45.67 -18.50 6.45
CA GLN A 636 -46.16 -17.12 6.35
C GLN A 636 -45.00 -16.13 6.23
N VAL A 637 -43.79 -16.54 6.61
CA VAL A 637 -42.62 -15.68 6.63
C VAL A 637 -41.54 -16.28 5.72
N ILE A 638 -40.95 -15.42 4.88
CA ILE A 638 -39.74 -15.73 4.11
C ILE A 638 -38.60 -14.79 4.50
N ALA A 639 -37.38 -15.31 4.49
CA ALA A 639 -36.17 -14.56 4.77
C ALA A 639 -35.26 -14.59 3.52
N VAL A 640 -35.15 -13.45 2.83
CA VAL A 640 -34.66 -13.38 1.45
C VAL A 640 -33.80 -12.14 1.17
N ARG A 641 -33.09 -12.14 0.05
CA ARG A 641 -32.42 -10.98 -0.55
C ARG A 641 -33.09 -10.69 -1.87
N VAL A 642 -33.45 -9.43 -2.08
CA VAL A 642 -34.04 -8.93 -3.32
C VAL A 642 -33.03 -8.05 -4.03
N PHE A 643 -32.45 -8.59 -5.11
CA PHE A 643 -31.39 -7.92 -5.88
C PHE A 643 -31.83 -7.66 -7.32
N SER A 644 -32.56 -8.59 -7.93
CA SER A 644 -32.94 -8.57 -9.35
C SER A 644 -34.44 -8.40 -9.56
N SER A 645 -34.83 -8.16 -10.81
CA SER A 645 -36.23 -8.11 -11.22
C SER A 645 -36.95 -9.44 -10.96
N ASN A 646 -36.28 -10.58 -11.18
CA ASN A 646 -36.83 -11.90 -10.87
C ASN A 646 -37.15 -12.01 -9.37
N ASP A 647 -36.18 -11.67 -8.50
CA ASP A 647 -36.39 -11.71 -7.05
C ASP A 647 -37.59 -10.84 -6.64
N TYR A 648 -37.65 -9.62 -7.20
CA TYR A 648 -38.75 -8.69 -6.96
C TYR A 648 -40.11 -9.28 -7.34
N GLU A 649 -40.27 -9.82 -8.55
CA GLU A 649 -41.56 -10.36 -8.99
C GLU A 649 -42.01 -11.55 -8.13
N GLN A 650 -41.09 -12.43 -7.74
CA GLN A 650 -41.42 -13.59 -6.90
C GLN A 650 -41.81 -13.18 -5.48
N VAL A 651 -41.03 -12.30 -4.84
CA VAL A 651 -41.34 -11.82 -3.47
C VAL A 651 -42.61 -10.98 -3.48
N LYS A 652 -42.81 -10.13 -4.50
CA LYS A 652 -44.04 -9.36 -4.67
C LYS A 652 -45.26 -10.27 -4.78
N ALA A 653 -45.19 -11.32 -5.60
CA ALA A 653 -46.28 -12.27 -5.76
C ALA A 653 -46.65 -12.94 -4.43
N PHE A 654 -45.64 -13.41 -3.67
CA PHE A 654 -45.86 -13.97 -2.34
C PHE A 654 -46.55 -12.97 -1.39
N LEU A 655 -46.10 -11.72 -1.34
CA LEU A 655 -46.67 -10.71 -0.45
C LEU A 655 -48.10 -10.26 -0.87
N ASP A 656 -48.42 -10.28 -2.16
CA ASP A 656 -49.75 -9.93 -2.69
C ASP A 656 -50.83 -10.97 -2.34
N GLU A 657 -50.46 -12.23 -2.10
CA GLU A 657 -51.41 -13.31 -1.83
C GLU A 657 -52.13 -13.16 -0.49
N SER A 658 -51.45 -12.64 0.53
CA SER A 658 -52.04 -12.43 1.85
C SER A 658 -51.36 -11.29 2.61
N PRO A 659 -52.12 -10.43 3.31
CA PRO A 659 -51.56 -9.46 4.25
C PRO A 659 -50.80 -10.09 5.43
N SER A 660 -51.00 -11.39 5.69
CA SER A 660 -50.24 -12.15 6.69
C SER A 660 -48.90 -12.67 6.18
N HIS A 661 -48.66 -12.64 4.87
CA HIS A 661 -47.36 -13.01 4.32
C HIS A 661 -46.37 -11.88 4.59
N GLN A 662 -45.20 -12.24 5.08
CA GLN A 662 -44.17 -11.29 5.47
C GLN A 662 -42.80 -11.68 4.94
N ALA A 663 -41.93 -10.69 4.73
CA ALA A 663 -40.58 -10.88 4.25
C ALA A 663 -39.54 -10.14 5.10
N VAL A 664 -38.51 -10.86 5.55
CA VAL A 664 -37.31 -10.28 6.14
C VAL A 664 -36.28 -10.12 5.02
N LEU A 665 -35.92 -8.87 4.70
CA LEU A 665 -35.05 -8.55 3.57
C LEU A 665 -33.62 -8.26 4.02
N PHE A 666 -32.67 -9.02 3.48
CA PHE A 666 -31.25 -8.94 3.79
C PHE A 666 -30.48 -8.40 2.60
N HIS A 667 -29.47 -7.55 2.81
CA HIS A 667 -28.61 -7.03 1.75
C HIS A 667 -29.41 -6.55 0.51
N SER A 668 -30.55 -5.88 0.74
CA SER A 668 -31.57 -5.57 -0.28
C SER A 668 -31.77 -4.07 -0.44
N ALA A 669 -31.62 -3.29 0.63
CA ALA A 669 -31.79 -1.84 0.62
C ALA A 669 -30.77 -1.13 -0.28
N SER A 670 -29.62 -1.75 -0.53
CA SER A 670 -28.63 -1.24 -1.49
C SER A 670 -29.11 -1.29 -2.95
N TYR A 671 -30.20 -1.99 -3.25
CA TYR A 671 -30.61 -2.28 -4.62
C TYR A 671 -31.99 -1.71 -4.94
N PRO A 672 -32.23 -1.26 -6.19
CA PRO A 672 -33.51 -0.66 -6.58
C PRO A 672 -34.71 -1.57 -6.27
N PHE A 673 -34.58 -2.86 -6.56
CA PHE A 673 -35.65 -3.83 -6.39
C PHE A 673 -35.99 -4.09 -4.91
N GLY A 674 -34.99 -4.14 -4.03
CA GLY A 674 -35.23 -4.24 -2.58
C GLY A 674 -35.90 -2.98 -2.04
N GLN A 675 -35.50 -1.80 -2.51
CA GLN A 675 -36.15 -0.52 -2.16
C GLN A 675 -37.61 -0.47 -2.59
N LYS A 676 -37.94 -1.00 -3.77
CA LYS A 676 -39.33 -1.11 -4.20
C LYS A 676 -40.16 -1.97 -3.26
N ILE A 677 -39.67 -3.16 -2.88
CA ILE A 677 -40.40 -4.04 -1.95
C ILE A 677 -40.63 -3.34 -0.61
N PHE A 678 -39.62 -2.68 -0.04
CA PHE A 678 -39.80 -1.91 1.21
C PHE A 678 -40.84 -0.79 1.11
N ARG A 679 -40.91 -0.09 -0.04
CA ARG A 679 -41.86 1.01 -0.28
C ARG A 679 -43.28 0.52 -0.53
N GLU A 680 -43.43 -0.59 -1.24
CA GLU A 680 -44.73 -1.16 -1.62
C GLU A 680 -45.38 -1.94 -0.46
N TYR A 681 -44.58 -2.59 0.39
CA TYR A 681 -45.06 -3.46 1.47
C TYR A 681 -44.56 -3.05 2.87
N PRO A 682 -44.79 -1.79 3.31
CA PRO A 682 -44.25 -1.25 4.55
C PRO A 682 -44.68 -1.99 5.82
N GLY A 683 -45.84 -2.67 5.80
CA GLY A 683 -46.38 -3.43 6.94
C GLY A 683 -46.13 -4.94 6.88
N GLN A 684 -45.52 -5.44 5.81
CA GLN A 684 -45.23 -6.86 5.61
C GLN A 684 -43.73 -7.13 5.47
N THR A 685 -42.88 -6.10 5.53
CA THR A 685 -41.44 -6.23 5.31
C THR A 685 -40.66 -5.69 6.49
N THR A 686 -39.53 -6.35 6.79
CA THR A 686 -38.52 -5.89 7.75
C THR A 686 -37.11 -6.10 7.21
N PHE A 687 -36.09 -5.78 7.99
CA PHE A 687 -34.68 -5.74 7.59
C PHE A 687 -33.78 -6.57 8.52
N ASP A 688 -32.47 -6.58 8.25
CA ASP A 688 -31.49 -7.30 9.08
C ASP A 688 -31.14 -6.51 10.35
N ASP A 689 -32.04 -6.57 11.32
CA ASP A 689 -31.86 -5.92 12.61
C ASP A 689 -31.02 -6.78 13.57
N PRO A 690 -29.82 -6.37 13.99
CA PRO A 690 -29.04 -7.15 14.96
C PRO A 690 -29.62 -7.07 16.39
N ASN A 691 -30.50 -6.11 16.70
CA ASN A 691 -31.08 -5.95 18.04
C ASN A 691 -32.42 -6.68 18.18
N ILE A 692 -32.39 -7.99 17.96
CA ILE A 692 -33.57 -8.84 18.11
C ILE A 692 -34.04 -8.91 19.56
N LEU A 693 -35.35 -9.14 19.75
CA LEU A 693 -35.92 -9.49 21.05
C LEU A 693 -36.58 -10.86 20.99
N VAL A 694 -36.28 -11.72 21.97
CA VAL A 694 -36.96 -13.00 22.17
C VAL A 694 -37.94 -12.83 23.33
N VAL A 695 -39.22 -13.06 23.07
CA VAL A 695 -40.33 -12.79 24.00
C VAL A 695 -40.96 -14.11 24.47
N SER A 696 -41.45 -14.11 25.71
CA SER A 696 -42.16 -15.23 26.37
C SER A 696 -43.59 -14.87 26.75
#